data_AF-A0A074Z083-F1
#
_entry.id   AF-A0A074Z083-F1
#
_cell.length_a   1.000
_cell.length_b   1.000
_cell.length_c   1.000
_cell.angle_alpha   90.00
_cell.angle_beta   90.00
_cell.angle_gamma   90.00
#
_symmetry.space_group_name_H-M   'P 1'
#
loop_
_entity.id
_entity.type
_entity.pdbx_description
1 polymer ?
#
loop_
_entity_poly.entity_id
_entity_poly.type
_entity_poly.pdbx_seq_one_letter_code
_entity_poly.pdbx_strand_id
1 'polypeptide(L)'
;MRLGNNGACIMVKPDNILLRLTDTSVFTNMSKADTLEMAKRLLLADTNPSGWKGTTSTTKLRLLGYEITEGIVKSDPECLKVLQELPVPKDTKYQQRVIGLFAYCSRCINRFSDKIYPITHTTIFPVPESVMKAFESLKKELMDSALVTIDPRIPLWLLSPGPVLMRRNIRSPKYDPLVEEVEPLECNPEYACVRHPNGMEETASLRHLAPSSDFGRTPASEHQQPQSNADSFIKPELSDSASESEMSNSSEHPLVVQQQRTRPYMNTSERNENKVPWSEVKKHTSKSDRWIVIENSVYDLTRWQNRHPGGRKIIGHFEGQDATEAFRAFHKNLEEVKKYLKPLYVAEVDQNSVDPKEADQLAKRATYVQDFEELRRKMHELGFFQANIWFFLLMLLQVFVFEVLAYLNLRFFGVGWFRIVLSILLYTVAQSQASWLQHDFGHLSVFKTTKMNHLFHEITLGLTKGASCHWWNYMHSQHHAKPNVIDKDPDVRLEPVFVVGDTMPIRAASRDNKWRTHLPYEYQANYFFFVGPPLLFPVYFQFMSFRHIFVRRCYEDLAWVMGFFTKLFVLYYPLLGFWGTLAYFFCVRVAESHWFTWVSQSNHIPMEISYDRAEAWLPMQNRATCNVEHSVFNDWFTGHLNFQIEHQCVYGSNLFKFPLN
;
A
#
# COMPACT_ATOMS: atom_id res chain seq x y z
N MET A 1 -11.67 -17.28 42.80
CA MET A 1 -12.77 -17.62 43.74
C MET A 1 -13.85 -18.34 42.95
N ARG A 2 -14.21 -19.58 43.31
CA ARG A 2 -15.51 -20.16 42.94
C ARG A 2 -16.56 -19.36 43.72
N LEU A 3 -17.45 -18.65 43.03
CA LEU A 3 -18.58 -17.94 43.63
C LEU A 3 -19.87 -18.66 43.22
N GLY A 4 -20.78 -18.79 44.19
CA GLY A 4 -21.93 -19.70 44.17
C GLY A 4 -23.07 -19.33 43.23
N ASN A 5 -24.01 -20.28 43.15
CA ASN A 5 -25.12 -20.45 42.20
C ASN A 5 -26.25 -19.39 42.18
N ASN A 6 -26.00 -18.11 42.49
CA ASN A 6 -27.04 -17.08 42.41
C ASN A 6 -26.76 -16.14 41.22
N GLY A 7 -27.38 -16.44 40.08
CA GLY A 7 -27.25 -15.65 38.85
C GLY A 7 -27.87 -14.26 38.97
N ALA A 8 -27.08 -13.23 38.68
CA ALA A 8 -27.56 -11.85 38.49
C ALA A 8 -27.32 -11.43 37.02
N CYS A 9 -28.30 -10.74 36.43
CA CYS A 9 -28.21 -10.16 35.08
C CYS A 9 -28.40 -8.64 35.15
N ILE A 10 -27.61 -7.90 34.36
CA ILE A 10 -27.63 -6.43 34.32
C ILE A 10 -27.71 -5.94 32.88
N MET A 11 -28.57 -4.95 32.65
CA MET A 11 -28.78 -4.27 31.37
C MET A 11 -28.32 -2.83 31.50
N VAL A 12 -27.36 -2.40 30.67
CA VAL A 12 -26.89 -1.00 30.62
C VAL A 12 -27.11 -0.46 29.20
N LYS A 13 -27.74 0.71 29.09
CA LYS A 13 -27.83 1.51 27.86
C LYS A 13 -27.00 2.79 28.03
N PRO A 14 -26.15 3.14 27.05
CA PRO A 14 -26.60 3.46 25.68
C PRO A 14 -26.31 2.42 24.59
N ASP A 15 -25.39 1.45 24.79
CA ASP A 15 -24.87 0.58 23.71
C ASP A 15 -25.27 -0.92 23.81
N ASN A 16 -26.35 -1.26 24.52
CA ASN A 16 -26.90 -2.63 24.64
C ASN A 16 -25.86 -3.71 25.04
N ILE A 17 -25.15 -3.52 26.15
CA ILE A 17 -24.27 -4.55 26.73
C ILE A 17 -25.02 -5.28 27.86
N LEU A 18 -25.01 -6.61 27.84
CA LEU A 18 -25.53 -7.48 28.90
C LEU A 18 -24.42 -8.36 29.47
N LEU A 19 -24.27 -8.40 30.80
CA LEU A 19 -23.32 -9.26 31.50
C LEU A 19 -24.07 -10.39 32.25
N ARG A 20 -23.69 -11.65 32.00
CA ARG A 20 -24.12 -12.82 32.77
C ARG A 20 -22.95 -13.32 33.62
N LEU A 21 -22.99 -13.10 34.93
CA LEU A 21 -21.92 -13.47 35.85
C LEU A 21 -22.08 -14.91 36.36
N THR A 22 -21.90 -15.88 35.47
CA THR A 22 -21.57 -17.28 35.85
C THR A 22 -20.55 -17.92 34.92
N ASP A 23 -20.46 -17.49 33.67
CA ASP A 23 -19.38 -17.81 32.73
C ASP A 23 -18.92 -16.54 32.05
N THR A 24 -17.60 -16.36 31.93
CA THR A 24 -16.90 -15.17 31.41
C THR A 24 -17.16 -14.95 29.91
N SER A 25 -18.39 -14.60 29.54
CA SER A 25 -18.80 -14.28 28.18
C SER A 25 -19.42 -12.88 28.13
N VAL A 26 -18.79 -12.00 27.35
CA VAL A 26 -19.26 -10.63 27.08
C VAL A 26 -19.99 -10.67 25.74
N PHE A 27 -21.28 -10.34 25.72
CA PHE A 27 -22.06 -10.22 24.48
C PHE A 27 -22.18 -8.74 24.11
N THR A 28 -21.65 -8.38 22.95
CA THR A 28 -21.75 -7.04 22.35
C THR A 28 -22.71 -7.06 21.15
N ASN A 29 -23.38 -5.95 20.85
CA ASN A 29 -24.27 -5.77 19.68
C ASN A 29 -25.53 -6.67 19.61
N MET A 30 -26.22 -6.89 20.73
CA MET A 30 -27.50 -7.61 20.71
C MET A 30 -28.63 -6.75 20.12
N SER A 31 -29.46 -7.36 19.25
CA SER A 31 -30.62 -6.69 18.69
C SER A 31 -31.73 -6.55 19.75
N LYS A 32 -32.65 -5.60 19.54
CA LYS A 32 -33.85 -5.41 20.40
C LYS A 32 -34.67 -6.70 20.56
N ALA A 33 -34.66 -7.57 19.54
CA ALA A 33 -35.38 -8.84 19.54
C ALA A 33 -34.73 -9.86 20.48
N ASP A 34 -33.40 -9.93 20.49
CA ASP A 34 -32.64 -10.87 21.34
C ASP A 34 -32.76 -10.51 22.82
N THR A 35 -32.86 -9.21 23.13
CA THR A 35 -33.08 -8.72 24.50
C THR A 35 -34.45 -9.13 25.04
N LEU A 36 -35.48 -9.12 24.19
CA LEU A 36 -36.85 -9.49 24.55
C LEU A 36 -37.01 -11.00 24.74
N GLU A 37 -36.36 -11.78 23.89
CA GLU A 37 -36.36 -13.26 23.96
C GLU A 37 -35.65 -13.76 25.22
N MET A 38 -34.57 -13.11 25.64
CA MET A 38 -33.83 -13.50 26.84
C MET A 38 -34.53 -13.05 28.13
N ALA A 39 -35.22 -11.90 28.13
CA ALA A 39 -36.10 -11.48 29.23
C ALA A 39 -37.27 -12.46 29.41
N LYS A 40 -37.85 -12.96 28.31
CA LYS A 40 -38.86 -14.04 28.37
C LYS A 40 -38.30 -15.33 28.97
N ARG A 41 -37.05 -15.70 28.64
CA ARG A 41 -36.39 -16.90 29.21
C ARG A 41 -36.10 -16.78 30.72
N LEU A 42 -35.82 -15.59 31.24
CA LEU A 42 -35.63 -15.35 32.67
C LEU A 42 -36.96 -15.35 33.45
N LEU A 43 -38.05 -14.85 32.84
CA LEU A 43 -39.41 -14.94 33.41
C LEU A 43 -39.94 -16.38 33.44
N LEU A 44 -39.52 -17.23 32.50
CA LEU A 44 -39.87 -18.65 32.45
C LEU A 44 -39.10 -19.53 33.45
N ALA A 45 -38.04 -19.00 34.09
CA ALA A 45 -37.16 -19.78 34.97
C ALA A 45 -37.63 -19.87 36.44
N ASP A 46 -38.84 -19.41 36.76
CA ASP A 46 -39.52 -19.50 38.07
C ASP A 46 -38.64 -19.14 39.30
N THR A 47 -37.71 -18.20 39.13
CA THR A 47 -37.16 -17.46 40.26
C THR A 47 -38.08 -16.28 40.52
N ASN A 48 -39.04 -16.45 41.41
CA ASN A 48 -39.82 -15.36 41.98
C ASN A 48 -39.15 -14.91 43.28
N PRO A 49 -38.26 -13.90 43.31
CA PRO A 49 -37.79 -13.36 44.56
C PRO A 49 -38.80 -12.30 44.99
N SER A 50 -39.66 -12.66 45.94
CA SER A 50 -40.33 -11.68 46.81
C SER A 50 -39.24 -10.81 47.46
N GLY A 51 -38.92 -9.67 46.83
CA GLY A 51 -37.79 -8.81 47.18
C GLY A 51 -36.93 -8.30 46.01
N TRP A 52 -37.46 -8.20 44.78
CA TRP A 52 -36.76 -7.58 43.64
C TRP A 52 -36.28 -6.15 43.99
N LYS A 53 -34.96 -5.93 44.03
CA LYS A 53 -34.28 -4.62 44.13
C LYS A 53 -33.54 -4.29 42.82
N GLY A 54 -34.25 -4.24 41.70
CA GLY A 54 -33.67 -3.93 40.40
C GLY A 54 -33.86 -2.47 40.07
N THR A 55 -32.81 -1.86 39.56
CA THR A 55 -32.80 -0.46 39.12
C THR A 55 -32.92 -0.45 37.59
N THR A 56 -33.95 0.21 37.05
CA THR A 56 -34.18 0.30 35.60
C THR A 56 -33.96 1.71 35.09
N SER A 57 -33.28 1.85 33.94
CA SER A 57 -33.10 3.11 33.21
C SER A 57 -32.48 4.25 34.04
N THR A 58 -31.31 3.99 34.61
CA THR A 58 -30.55 4.97 35.39
C THR A 58 -29.20 5.26 34.74
N THR A 59 -28.77 6.51 34.76
CA THR A 59 -27.41 6.94 34.35
C THR A 59 -26.35 6.60 35.40
N LYS A 60 -26.78 6.08 36.56
CA LYS A 60 -25.99 5.80 37.75
C LYS A 60 -26.35 4.44 38.34
N LEU A 61 -25.43 3.49 38.34
CA LEU A 61 -25.66 2.12 38.84
C LEU A 61 -24.69 1.79 39.97
N ARG A 62 -25.22 1.37 41.12
CA ARG A 62 -24.42 0.81 42.22
C ARG A 62 -24.45 -0.71 42.18
N LEU A 63 -23.30 -1.35 42.10
CA LEU A 63 -23.17 -2.79 41.95
C LEU A 63 -21.89 -3.30 42.61
N LEU A 64 -22.02 -4.33 43.46
CA LEU A 64 -20.88 -5.04 44.07
C LEU A 64 -19.85 -4.11 44.76
N GLY A 65 -20.32 -2.99 45.32
CA GLY A 65 -19.48 -1.99 45.99
C GLY A 65 -18.81 -0.97 45.06
N TYR A 66 -19.27 -0.85 43.81
CA TYR A 66 -18.85 0.16 42.83
C TYR A 66 -20.03 0.98 42.34
N GLU A 67 -19.77 2.22 41.96
CA GLU A 67 -20.68 3.16 41.33
C GLU A 67 -20.25 3.38 39.87
N ILE A 68 -21.13 3.08 38.93
CA ILE A 68 -20.91 3.17 37.49
C ILE A 68 -21.75 4.32 36.94
N THR A 69 -21.11 5.32 36.34
CA THR A 69 -21.73 6.51 35.75
C THR A 69 -20.97 6.94 34.50
N GLU A 70 -21.66 7.09 33.36
CA GLU A 70 -21.09 7.71 32.14
C GLU A 70 -19.71 7.15 31.71
N GLY A 71 -19.53 5.82 31.75
CA GLY A 71 -18.25 5.18 31.38
C GLY A 71 -17.16 5.25 32.45
N ILE A 72 -17.47 5.78 33.64
CA ILE A 72 -16.56 5.85 34.78
C ILE A 72 -17.06 4.89 35.86
N VAL A 73 -16.17 4.00 36.31
CA VAL A 73 -16.40 3.08 37.44
C VAL A 73 -15.61 3.58 38.64
N LYS A 74 -16.31 4.01 39.68
CA LYS A 74 -15.74 4.43 40.97
C LYS A 74 -16.10 3.44 42.06
N SER A 75 -15.36 3.42 43.14
CA SER A 75 -15.76 2.66 44.34
C SER A 75 -16.99 3.32 44.99
N ASP A 76 -17.94 2.53 45.49
CA ASP A 76 -19.16 3.05 46.11
C ASP A 76 -18.83 3.84 47.40
N PRO A 77 -19.15 5.14 47.47
CA PRO A 77 -18.84 5.97 48.63
C PRO A 77 -19.40 5.42 49.95
N GLU A 78 -20.56 4.74 49.92
CA GLU A 78 -21.15 4.17 51.14
C GLU A 78 -20.40 2.94 51.65
N CYS A 79 -19.90 2.09 50.75
CA CYS A 79 -19.04 0.96 51.13
C CYS A 79 -17.67 1.42 51.64
N LEU A 80 -17.16 2.53 51.09
CA LEU A 80 -15.87 3.11 51.47
C LEU A 80 -15.91 3.95 52.75
N LYS A 81 -17.10 4.39 53.20
CA LYS A 81 -17.27 5.19 54.41
C LYS A 81 -16.62 4.55 55.65
N VAL A 82 -16.72 3.23 55.77
CA VAL A 82 -16.09 2.46 56.85
C VAL A 82 -14.57 2.61 56.84
N LEU A 83 -13.94 2.66 55.67
CA LEU A 83 -12.49 2.82 55.50
C LEU A 83 -12.03 4.27 55.71
N GLN A 84 -12.86 5.23 55.31
CA GLN A 84 -12.62 6.66 55.49
C GLN A 84 -12.59 7.03 56.99
N GLU A 85 -13.54 6.50 57.76
CA GLU A 85 -13.70 6.78 59.20
C GLU A 85 -12.80 5.92 60.10
N LEU A 86 -11.92 5.07 59.55
CA LEU A 86 -11.02 4.22 60.35
C LEU A 86 -10.08 5.06 61.22
N PRO A 87 -10.06 4.90 62.55
CA PRO A 87 -9.07 5.54 63.39
C PRO A 87 -7.66 5.01 63.10
N VAL A 88 -6.65 5.84 63.38
CA VAL A 88 -5.24 5.46 63.29
C VAL A 88 -4.98 4.22 64.18
N PRO A 89 -4.21 3.22 63.71
CA PRO A 89 -3.95 2.03 64.49
C PRO A 89 -3.35 2.31 65.88
N LYS A 90 -3.97 1.74 66.92
CA LYS A 90 -3.58 1.95 68.33
C LYS A 90 -2.76 0.78 68.91
N ASP A 91 -2.86 -0.38 68.29
CA ASP A 91 -2.15 -1.60 68.68
C ASP A 91 -1.91 -2.50 67.46
N THR A 92 -1.04 -3.50 67.62
CA THR A 92 -0.64 -4.43 66.55
C THR A 92 -1.79 -5.29 66.02
N LYS A 93 -2.79 -5.64 66.86
CA LYS A 93 -3.95 -6.43 66.42
C LYS A 93 -4.87 -5.60 65.53
N TYR A 94 -5.08 -4.34 65.88
CA TYR A 94 -5.86 -3.38 65.11
C TYR A 94 -5.16 -3.03 63.80
N GLN A 95 -3.84 -2.84 63.83
CA GLN A 95 -3.00 -2.63 62.65
C GLN A 95 -3.15 -3.77 61.61
N GLN A 96 -3.11 -5.03 62.04
CA GLN A 96 -3.31 -6.17 61.14
C GLN A 96 -4.71 -6.19 60.49
N ARG A 97 -5.75 -5.80 61.23
CA ARG A 97 -7.11 -5.68 60.69
C ARG A 97 -7.20 -4.57 59.63
N VAL A 98 -6.58 -3.43 59.90
CA VAL A 98 -6.51 -2.31 58.96
C VAL A 98 -5.79 -2.74 57.68
N ILE A 99 -4.65 -3.43 57.78
CA ILE A 99 -3.92 -3.95 56.61
C ILE A 99 -4.80 -4.92 55.80
N GLY A 100 -5.50 -5.84 56.46
CA GLY A 100 -6.42 -6.77 55.79
C GLY A 100 -7.56 -6.08 55.04
N LEU A 101 -8.10 -5.00 55.61
CA LEU A 101 -9.15 -4.19 55.00
C LEU A 101 -8.63 -3.41 53.77
N PHE A 102 -7.46 -2.78 53.88
CA PHE A 102 -6.85 -2.06 52.75
C PHE A 102 -6.37 -3.00 51.63
N ALA A 103 -5.96 -4.23 51.96
CA ALA A 103 -5.58 -5.23 50.98
C ALA A 103 -6.72 -5.61 50.03
N TYR A 104 -7.98 -5.57 50.49
CA TYR A 104 -9.16 -5.79 49.64
C TYR A 104 -9.27 -4.73 48.53
N CYS A 105 -8.87 -3.50 48.84
CA CYS A 105 -8.91 -2.36 47.92
C CYS A 105 -7.59 -2.11 47.17
N SER A 106 -6.60 -3.00 47.30
CA SER A 106 -5.26 -2.86 46.71
C SER A 106 -5.25 -2.67 45.20
N ARG A 107 -6.24 -3.24 44.49
CA ARG A 107 -6.38 -3.13 43.03
C ARG A 107 -6.74 -1.74 42.53
N CYS A 108 -7.30 -0.90 43.40
CA CYS A 108 -7.72 0.46 43.06
C CYS A 108 -6.61 1.49 43.33
N ILE A 109 -5.49 1.08 43.94
CA ILE A 109 -4.42 1.97 44.41
C ILE A 109 -3.11 1.62 43.68
N ASN A 110 -2.56 2.59 42.97
CA ASN A 110 -1.29 2.41 42.26
C ASN A 110 -0.14 2.24 43.27
N ARG A 111 0.70 1.23 43.04
CA ARG A 111 1.85 0.89 43.91
C ARG A 111 1.46 0.71 45.38
N PHE A 112 0.32 0.05 45.62
CA PHE A 112 -0.21 -0.22 46.96
C PHE A 112 0.83 -0.77 47.94
N SER A 113 1.66 -1.72 47.50
CA SER A 113 2.71 -2.35 48.32
C SER A 113 3.69 -1.34 48.94
N ASP A 114 4.10 -0.33 48.18
CA ASP A 114 5.03 0.70 48.65
C ASP A 114 4.36 1.63 49.66
N LYS A 115 3.07 1.91 49.45
CA LYS A 115 2.28 2.86 50.25
C LYS A 115 1.80 2.27 51.57
N ILE A 116 1.51 0.97 51.61
CA ILE A 116 1.15 0.25 52.84
C ILE A 116 2.38 -0.16 53.67
N TYR A 117 3.57 -0.13 53.08
CA TYR A 117 4.83 -0.55 53.72
C TYR A 117 5.09 0.13 55.07
N PRO A 118 4.96 1.48 55.22
CA PRO A 118 5.21 2.15 56.50
C PRO A 118 4.24 1.71 57.60
N ILE A 119 2.98 1.44 57.22
CA ILE A 119 1.94 0.98 58.14
C ILE A 119 2.18 -0.48 58.52
N THR A 120 2.77 -1.29 57.65
CA THR A 120 3.02 -2.73 57.92
C THR A 120 4.20 -2.94 58.87
N HIS A 121 5.23 -2.09 58.79
CA HIS A 121 6.48 -2.24 59.54
C HIS A 121 6.54 -1.44 60.84
N THR A 122 5.46 -0.74 61.20
CA THR A 122 5.40 0.00 62.47
C THR A 122 5.19 -0.96 63.63
N THR A 123 6.11 -1.01 64.58
CA THR A 123 6.02 -1.83 65.81
C THR A 123 5.84 -0.99 67.08
N ILE A 124 5.82 0.34 66.95
CA ILE A 124 5.78 1.31 68.04
C ILE A 124 4.41 2.01 68.06
N PHE A 125 3.79 2.09 69.24
CA PHE A 125 2.50 2.77 69.48
C PHE A 125 2.64 3.76 70.64
N PRO A 126 2.10 4.99 70.54
CA PRO A 126 1.33 5.57 69.43
C PRO A 126 2.15 5.75 68.13
N VAL A 127 1.48 5.68 66.99
CA VAL A 127 2.08 5.63 65.65
C VAL A 127 2.81 6.96 65.32
N PRO A 128 4.02 6.92 64.71
CA PRO A 128 4.75 8.12 64.30
C PRO A 128 3.99 8.99 63.29
N GLU A 129 4.23 10.30 63.29
CA GLU A 129 3.54 11.26 62.40
C GLU A 129 3.72 10.95 60.90
N SER A 130 4.87 10.43 60.50
CA SER A 130 5.14 10.00 59.13
C SER A 130 4.20 8.88 58.66
N VAL A 131 3.89 7.94 59.55
CA VAL A 131 3.01 6.80 59.27
C VAL A 131 1.53 7.24 59.32
N MET A 132 1.19 8.19 60.20
CA MET A 132 -0.14 8.82 60.19
C MET A 132 -0.41 9.53 58.85
N LYS A 133 0.57 10.28 58.31
CA LYS A 133 0.45 10.91 56.98
C LYS A 133 0.31 9.87 55.86
N ALA A 134 1.05 8.77 55.91
CA ALA A 134 0.91 7.68 54.94
C ALA A 134 -0.48 7.03 54.99
N PHE A 135 -1.03 6.84 56.19
CA PHE A 135 -2.37 6.30 56.40
C PHE A 135 -3.48 7.21 55.86
N GLU A 136 -3.42 8.52 56.13
CA GLU A 136 -4.39 9.47 55.59
C GLU A 136 -4.26 9.67 54.07
N SER A 137 -3.03 9.63 53.53
CA SER A 137 -2.79 9.66 52.08
C SER A 137 -3.42 8.45 51.38
N LEU A 138 -3.26 7.25 51.95
CA LEU A 138 -3.82 6.02 51.41
C LEU A 138 -5.36 6.04 51.41
N LYS A 139 -5.98 6.60 52.45
CA LYS A 139 -7.43 6.81 52.49
C LYS A 139 -7.89 7.76 51.38
N LYS A 140 -7.18 8.87 51.18
CA LYS A 140 -7.53 9.87 50.16
C LYS A 140 -7.44 9.29 48.74
N GLU A 141 -6.34 8.59 48.43
CA GLU A 141 -6.16 8.00 47.10
C GLU A 141 -7.18 6.90 46.78
N LEU A 142 -7.61 6.16 47.80
CA LEU A 142 -8.70 5.21 47.64
C LEU A 142 -10.02 5.91 47.25
N MET A 143 -10.31 7.08 47.83
CA MET A 143 -11.53 7.85 47.50
C MET A 143 -11.46 8.45 46.09
N ASP A 144 -10.26 8.80 45.63
CA ASP A 144 -10.04 9.42 44.32
C ASP A 144 -9.93 8.38 43.18
N SER A 145 -9.88 7.08 43.50
CA SER A 145 -9.73 6.01 42.50
C SER A 145 -10.93 5.86 41.56
N ALA A 146 -10.67 5.91 40.24
CA ALA A 146 -11.68 5.75 39.19
C ALA A 146 -11.09 4.99 37.98
N LEU A 147 -11.91 4.14 37.35
CA LEU A 147 -11.59 3.43 36.10
C LEU A 147 -12.45 4.00 34.97
N VAL A 148 -11.87 4.17 33.78
CA VAL A 148 -12.55 4.69 32.58
C VAL A 148 -12.72 3.57 31.56
N THR A 149 -13.87 3.48 30.92
CA THR A 149 -14.14 2.52 29.84
C THR A 149 -13.38 2.87 28.56
N ILE A 150 -12.75 1.86 27.95
CA ILE A 150 -11.98 1.98 26.70
C ILE A 150 -12.85 1.50 25.52
N ASP A 151 -12.85 2.23 24.40
CA ASP A 151 -13.45 1.75 23.14
C ASP A 151 -12.56 0.63 22.54
N PRO A 152 -13.06 -0.61 22.40
CA PRO A 152 -12.26 -1.74 21.93
C PRO A 152 -11.80 -1.61 20.47
N ARG A 153 -12.33 -0.65 19.71
CA ARG A 153 -11.92 -0.39 18.32
C ARG A 153 -10.65 0.44 18.22
N ILE A 154 -10.25 1.13 19.29
CA ILE A 154 -9.01 1.90 19.32
C ILE A 154 -7.89 1.01 19.83
N PRO A 155 -6.77 0.87 19.10
CA PRO A 155 -5.65 0.06 19.58
C PRO A 155 -5.10 0.57 20.92
N LEU A 156 -4.92 -0.33 21.88
CA LEU A 156 -4.43 -0.01 23.24
C LEU A 156 -3.10 0.77 23.24
N TRP A 157 -2.26 0.56 22.23
CA TRP A 157 -0.98 1.25 22.10
C TRP A 157 -1.10 2.73 21.70
N LEU A 158 -2.24 3.13 21.13
CA LEU A 158 -2.53 4.51 20.78
C LEU A 158 -3.14 5.30 21.94
N LEU A 159 -3.71 4.60 22.93
CA LEU A 159 -4.29 5.19 24.13
C LEU A 159 -3.25 5.52 25.19
N SER A 160 -2.02 5.05 25.01
CA SER A 160 -0.92 5.32 25.92
C SER A 160 -0.13 6.54 25.44
N PRO A 161 0.20 7.49 26.32
CA PRO A 161 0.97 8.66 25.95
C PRO A 161 2.37 8.25 25.49
N GLY A 162 2.73 8.62 24.27
CA GLY A 162 4.04 8.34 23.67
C GLY A 162 4.05 8.53 22.15
N PRO A 163 5.24 8.64 21.53
CA PRO A 163 5.36 8.77 20.09
C PRO A 163 4.92 7.47 19.38
N VAL A 164 4.27 7.64 18.23
CA VAL A 164 3.87 6.55 17.34
C VAL A 164 4.51 6.73 15.96
N LEU A 165 4.71 5.64 15.24
CA LEU A 165 5.30 5.67 13.90
C LEU A 165 4.20 5.87 12.86
N MET A 166 4.30 6.93 12.06
CA MET A 166 3.41 7.23 10.95
C MET A 166 4.10 6.99 9.61
N ARG A 167 3.45 6.30 8.67
CA ARG A 167 3.95 6.15 7.29
C ARG A 167 4.03 7.51 6.59
N ARG A 168 5.19 7.82 6.00
CA ARG A 168 5.38 9.01 5.14
C ARG A 168 4.93 8.73 3.71
N ASN A 169 3.96 9.51 3.22
CA ASN A 169 3.51 9.45 1.83
C ASN A 169 4.25 10.43 0.91
N ILE A 170 4.88 11.46 1.50
CA ILE A 170 5.71 12.46 0.83
C ILE A 170 7.10 12.43 1.46
N ARG A 171 8.15 12.44 0.63
CA ARG A 171 9.56 12.42 1.09
C ARG A 171 10.32 13.61 0.52
N SER A 172 11.16 14.24 1.33
CA SER A 172 12.07 15.32 0.90
C SER A 172 13.32 14.72 0.22
N PRO A 173 14.19 13.95 0.92
CA PRO A 173 15.17 13.08 0.27
C PRO A 173 14.69 11.62 0.17
N LYS A 174 15.15 10.91 -0.86
CA LYS A 174 14.90 9.46 -1.05
C LYS A 174 15.53 8.54 0.00
N TYR A 175 16.28 9.08 0.95
CA TYR A 175 16.89 8.33 2.06
C TYR A 175 16.13 8.53 3.37
N ASP A 176 15.11 9.39 3.39
CA ASP A 176 14.32 9.60 4.60
C ASP A 176 13.64 8.31 5.02
N PRO A 177 13.57 8.01 6.32
CA PRO A 177 12.82 6.85 6.79
C PRO A 177 11.40 6.82 6.20
N LEU A 178 10.91 5.63 5.84
CA LEU A 178 9.55 5.42 5.33
C LEU A 178 8.47 5.71 6.39
N VAL A 179 8.90 5.83 7.66
CA VAL A 179 8.05 6.11 8.81
C VAL A 179 8.65 7.26 9.62
N GLU A 180 7.80 8.05 10.23
CA GLU A 180 8.14 9.19 11.07
C GLU A 180 7.53 9.03 12.46
N GLU A 181 8.26 9.44 13.51
CA GLU A 181 7.67 9.50 14.85
C GLU A 181 6.81 10.75 14.99
N VAL A 182 5.54 10.56 15.34
CA VAL A 182 4.54 11.62 15.57
C VAL A 182 3.89 11.43 16.93
N GLU A 183 3.45 12.52 17.55
CA GLU A 183 2.73 12.50 18.82
C GLU A 183 1.21 12.43 18.58
N PRO A 184 0.51 11.37 19.01
CA PRO A 184 -0.94 11.32 18.88
C PRO A 184 -1.60 12.26 19.91
N LEU A 185 -2.51 13.12 19.44
CA LEU A 185 -3.24 14.09 20.27
C LEU A 185 -4.63 13.57 20.63
N GLU A 186 -5.44 13.30 19.62
CA GLU A 186 -6.81 12.79 19.74
C GLU A 186 -7.01 11.66 18.75
N CYS A 187 -7.74 10.62 19.13
CA CYS A 187 -8.03 9.49 18.25
C CYS A 187 -9.48 9.06 18.33
N ASN A 188 -9.99 8.59 17.20
CA ASN A 188 -11.25 7.87 17.07
C ASN A 188 -10.97 6.51 16.39
N PRO A 189 -11.97 5.63 16.21
CA PRO A 189 -11.76 4.31 15.61
C PRO A 189 -11.20 4.27 14.18
N GLU A 190 -11.11 5.39 13.46
CA GLU A 190 -10.66 5.44 12.05
C GLU A 190 -9.44 6.35 11.83
N TYR A 191 -9.33 7.43 12.61
CA TYR A 191 -8.34 8.49 12.44
C TYR A 191 -7.77 8.93 13.79
N ALA A 192 -6.55 9.47 13.74
CA ALA A 192 -5.94 10.19 14.85
C ALA A 192 -5.41 11.54 14.36
N CYS A 193 -5.64 12.59 15.14
CA CYS A 193 -4.91 13.85 15.02
C CYS A 193 -3.52 13.63 15.60
N VAL A 194 -2.49 13.85 14.79
CA VAL A 194 -1.09 13.65 15.16
C VAL A 194 -0.30 14.93 14.98
N ARG A 195 0.66 15.17 15.87
CA ARG A 195 1.59 16.30 15.81
C ARG A 195 2.96 15.82 15.37
N HIS A 196 3.48 16.45 14.33
CA HIS A 196 4.83 16.22 13.82
C HIS A 196 5.90 16.90 14.69
N PRO A 197 7.17 16.48 14.62
CA PRO A 197 8.27 17.10 15.37
C PRO A 197 8.48 18.60 15.06
N ASN A 198 8.02 19.06 13.90
CA ASN A 198 8.05 20.47 13.48
C ASN A 198 6.88 21.31 14.04
N GLY A 199 5.97 20.70 14.80
CA GLY A 199 4.79 21.35 15.39
C GLY A 199 3.56 21.39 14.49
N MET A 200 3.60 20.88 13.26
CA MET A 200 2.40 20.74 12.43
C MET A 200 1.48 19.65 12.97
N GLU A 201 0.17 19.85 12.84
CA GLU A 201 -0.86 18.87 13.18
C GLU A 201 -1.56 18.38 11.91
N GLU A 202 -1.68 17.06 11.76
CA GLU A 202 -2.31 16.39 10.62
C GLU A 202 -3.31 15.33 11.12
N THR A 203 -4.37 15.09 10.35
CA THR A 203 -5.26 13.94 10.57
C THR A 203 -4.73 12.72 9.82
N ALA A 204 -4.20 11.74 10.55
CA ALA A 204 -3.69 10.49 10.01
C ALA A 204 -4.69 9.35 10.19
N SER A 205 -4.82 8.48 9.18
CA SER A 205 -5.60 7.23 9.33
C SER A 205 -4.86 6.27 10.26
N LEU A 206 -5.58 5.58 11.16
CA LEU A 206 -4.99 4.62 12.09
C LEU A 206 -4.16 3.53 11.40
N ARG A 207 -4.49 3.16 10.16
CA ARG A 207 -3.76 2.16 9.37
C ARG A 207 -2.35 2.59 8.96
N HIS A 208 -2.07 3.89 9.02
CA HIS A 208 -0.75 4.44 8.74
C HIS A 208 0.07 4.61 10.03
N LEU A 209 -0.51 4.32 11.20
CA LEU A 209 0.14 4.41 12.49
C LEU A 209 0.56 3.02 12.98
N ALA A 210 1.71 2.97 13.64
CA ALA A 210 2.26 1.78 14.28
C ALA A 210 2.87 2.14 15.63
N PRO A 211 2.91 1.21 16.60
CA PRO A 211 3.56 1.44 17.89
C PRO A 211 5.05 1.71 17.70
N SER A 212 5.60 2.71 18.41
CA SER A 212 7.05 2.88 18.52
C SER A 212 7.67 1.74 19.35
N SER A 213 8.97 1.48 19.17
CA SER A 213 9.69 0.32 19.70
C SER A 213 9.68 0.15 21.22
N ASP A 214 9.17 1.13 21.96
CA ASP A 214 9.03 1.10 23.42
C ASP A 214 7.75 0.38 23.91
N PHE A 215 6.83 0.08 23.00
CA PHE A 215 5.60 -0.67 23.32
C PHE A 215 5.88 -2.17 23.49
N GLY A 216 6.35 -2.58 24.68
CA GLY A 216 6.47 -3.99 25.07
C GLY A 216 7.76 -4.42 25.76
N ARG A 217 8.70 -3.52 26.09
CA ARG A 217 9.86 -3.88 26.93
C ARG A 217 9.44 -4.06 28.38
N THR A 218 9.12 -5.29 28.76
CA THR A 218 9.38 -5.74 30.13
C THR A 218 10.90 -5.69 30.34
N PRO A 219 11.43 -5.17 31.45
CA PRO A 219 12.87 -5.18 31.68
C PRO A 219 13.31 -6.63 31.89
N ALA A 220 13.83 -7.25 30.84
CA ALA A 220 14.47 -8.55 30.92
C ALA A 220 15.73 -8.38 31.79
N SER A 221 15.77 -9.12 32.89
CA SER A 221 16.96 -9.28 33.73
C SER A 221 18.15 -9.68 32.86
N GLU A 222 19.29 -9.06 33.10
CA GLU A 222 20.59 -9.47 32.60
C GLU A 222 20.78 -10.98 32.82
N HIS A 223 20.68 -11.76 31.74
CA HIS A 223 21.23 -13.11 31.69
C HIS A 223 22.21 -13.18 30.53
N GLN A 224 23.46 -13.36 30.94
CA GLN A 224 24.64 -13.56 30.13
C GLN A 224 24.38 -14.59 29.03
N GLN A 225 24.83 -14.26 27.82
CA GLN A 225 25.00 -15.23 26.73
C GLN A 225 25.86 -16.41 27.21
N PRO A 226 25.45 -17.66 26.91
CA PRO A 226 26.41 -18.72 26.72
C PRO A 226 26.61 -18.95 25.22
N GLN A 227 27.84 -18.78 24.76
CA GLN A 227 28.34 -19.45 23.56
C GLN A 227 28.13 -20.97 23.71
N SER A 228 27.63 -21.65 22.69
CA SER A 228 28.18 -22.95 22.26
C SER A 228 27.50 -23.50 20.99
N ASN A 229 28.39 -23.84 20.05
CA ASN A 229 28.44 -25.05 19.23
C ASN A 229 27.29 -25.47 18.31
N ALA A 230 27.68 -25.61 17.04
CA ALA A 230 27.14 -26.53 16.07
C ALA A 230 27.00 -27.95 16.64
N ASP A 231 25.84 -28.58 16.42
CA ASP A 231 25.75 -29.73 15.51
C ASP A 231 24.31 -30.24 15.35
N SER A 232 24.03 -30.68 14.11
CA SER A 232 23.07 -31.70 13.65
C SER A 232 21.64 -31.70 14.17
N PHE A 233 20.64 -31.71 13.27
CA PHE A 233 19.60 -32.76 13.22
C PHE A 233 18.78 -32.68 11.90
N ILE A 234 19.14 -33.57 10.96
CA ILE A 234 18.30 -34.43 10.10
C ILE A 234 17.10 -33.82 9.34
N LYS A 235 17.22 -33.77 8.00
CA LYS A 235 16.10 -33.77 7.03
C LYS A 235 15.75 -35.21 6.64
N PRO A 236 14.47 -35.56 6.40
CA PRO A 236 14.11 -36.85 5.82
C PRO A 236 14.31 -36.83 4.29
N GLU A 237 15.06 -37.81 3.80
CA GLU A 237 15.08 -38.23 2.40
C GLU A 237 13.74 -38.86 2.01
N LEU A 238 13.23 -38.49 0.83
CA LEU A 238 12.35 -39.36 0.06
C LEU A 238 12.78 -39.28 -1.41
N SER A 239 13.10 -40.47 -1.91
CA SER A 239 13.82 -40.82 -3.12
C SER A 239 13.13 -40.45 -4.43
N ASP A 240 13.95 -39.97 -5.36
CA ASP A 240 13.70 -39.96 -6.80
C ASP A 240 13.54 -41.39 -7.36
N SER A 241 12.64 -41.54 -8.33
CA SER A 241 12.88 -42.41 -9.47
C SER A 241 11.99 -42.01 -10.64
N ALA A 242 12.60 -41.56 -11.75
CA ALA A 242 12.27 -41.95 -13.12
C ALA A 242 13.16 -41.20 -14.13
N SER A 243 14.30 -41.81 -14.41
CA SER A 243 15.00 -41.90 -15.71
C SER A 243 14.63 -40.92 -16.82
N GLU A 244 15.61 -40.10 -17.17
CA GLU A 244 15.81 -39.53 -18.51
C GLU A 244 16.10 -40.64 -19.53
N SER A 245 15.56 -40.48 -20.75
CA SER A 245 16.11 -41.12 -21.95
C SER A 245 16.22 -40.07 -23.05
N GLU A 246 17.47 -39.83 -23.48
CA GLU A 246 17.81 -39.14 -24.71
C GLU A 246 17.46 -40.02 -25.92
N MET A 247 17.00 -39.45 -27.05
CA MET A 247 17.80 -39.30 -28.27
C MET A 247 16.97 -38.86 -29.50
N SER A 248 17.60 -37.96 -30.28
CA SER A 248 17.63 -37.91 -31.75
C SER A 248 16.52 -37.25 -32.58
N ASN A 249 17.01 -36.36 -33.45
CA ASN A 249 16.38 -35.76 -34.63
C ASN A 249 15.77 -36.80 -35.58
N SER A 250 14.56 -36.53 -36.09
CA SER A 250 14.26 -36.71 -37.52
C SER A 250 13.03 -35.92 -37.93
N SER A 251 13.18 -35.24 -39.06
CA SER A 251 12.17 -34.60 -39.87
C SER A 251 11.19 -35.62 -40.45
N GLU A 252 9.89 -35.40 -40.27
CA GLU A 252 8.85 -35.58 -41.30
C GLU A 252 7.50 -35.09 -40.76
N HIS A 253 6.83 -34.27 -41.57
CA HIS A 253 5.52 -33.70 -41.29
C HIS A 253 4.44 -34.65 -41.84
N PRO A 254 3.51 -35.18 -41.01
CA PRO A 254 2.20 -35.57 -41.50
C PRO A 254 1.18 -34.51 -41.10
N LEU A 255 0.40 -34.08 -42.09
CA LEU A 255 -0.79 -33.26 -41.93
C LEU A 255 -1.80 -33.97 -41.02
N VAL A 256 -1.77 -33.67 -39.72
CA VAL A 256 -2.87 -34.03 -38.81
C VAL A 256 -3.90 -32.92 -38.88
N VAL A 257 -5.01 -33.22 -39.56
CA VAL A 257 -6.26 -32.48 -39.48
C VAL A 257 -6.71 -32.51 -38.02
N GLN A 258 -6.38 -31.46 -37.25
CA GLN A 258 -6.95 -31.27 -35.92
C GLN A 258 -8.44 -30.93 -36.08
N GLN A 259 -9.28 -31.94 -35.85
CA GLN A 259 -10.70 -31.77 -35.58
C GLN A 259 -10.89 -30.66 -34.56
N GLN A 260 -11.58 -29.61 -34.99
CA GLN A 260 -12.10 -28.56 -34.12
C GLN A 260 -12.99 -29.20 -33.05
N ARG A 261 -12.48 -29.37 -31.83
CA ARG A 261 -13.36 -29.48 -30.65
C ARG A 261 -13.96 -28.11 -30.38
N THR A 262 -14.99 -27.75 -31.13
CA THR A 262 -15.95 -26.74 -30.72
C THR A 262 -16.66 -27.28 -29.48
N ARG A 263 -16.43 -26.66 -28.31
CA ARG A 263 -17.40 -26.80 -27.21
C ARG A 263 -18.76 -26.33 -27.76
N PRO A 264 -19.86 -27.08 -27.56
CA PRO A 264 -21.15 -26.69 -28.07
C PRO A 264 -21.54 -25.32 -27.48
N TYR A 265 -22.01 -24.45 -28.35
CA TYR A 265 -22.63 -23.18 -27.99
C TYR A 265 -23.83 -23.49 -27.08
N MET A 266 -23.68 -23.23 -25.77
CA MET A 266 -24.76 -23.42 -24.81
C MET A 266 -25.94 -22.50 -25.15
N ASN A 267 -27.13 -23.08 -25.16
CA ASN A 267 -28.37 -22.44 -25.55
C ASN A 267 -28.71 -21.29 -24.58
N THR A 268 -29.25 -20.19 -25.12
CA THR A 268 -29.55 -18.92 -24.43
C THR A 268 -30.57 -19.01 -23.28
N SER A 269 -31.19 -20.17 -23.04
CA SER A 269 -32.28 -20.36 -22.07
C SER A 269 -31.87 -20.93 -20.69
N GLU A 270 -30.62 -21.36 -20.49
CA GLU A 270 -30.10 -21.87 -19.19
C GLU A 270 -29.24 -20.83 -18.43
N ARG A 271 -29.42 -19.55 -18.73
CA ARG A 271 -28.44 -18.50 -18.41
C ARG A 271 -28.51 -17.95 -16.97
N ASN A 272 -29.43 -18.42 -16.13
CA ASN A 272 -29.79 -17.76 -14.87
C ASN A 272 -29.46 -18.51 -13.55
N GLU A 273 -28.72 -19.63 -13.57
CA GLU A 273 -28.37 -20.34 -12.31
C GLU A 273 -26.87 -20.65 -12.10
N ASN A 274 -26.02 -20.49 -13.10
CA ASN A 274 -24.61 -20.89 -13.00
C ASN A 274 -23.73 -19.75 -12.50
N LYS A 275 -23.68 -19.54 -11.19
CA LYS A 275 -22.60 -18.79 -10.56
C LYS A 275 -21.35 -19.66 -10.45
N VAL A 276 -20.17 -19.07 -10.64
CA VAL A 276 -18.88 -19.76 -10.59
C VAL A 276 -18.13 -19.36 -9.32
N PRO A 277 -17.63 -20.29 -8.50
CA PRO A 277 -16.88 -19.94 -7.30
C PRO A 277 -15.49 -19.39 -7.64
N TRP A 278 -14.95 -18.54 -6.77
CA TRP A 278 -13.60 -17.98 -6.93
C TRP A 278 -12.49 -19.03 -7.05
N SER A 279 -12.68 -20.18 -6.39
CA SER A 279 -11.76 -21.32 -6.46
C SER A 279 -11.64 -21.89 -7.87
N GLU A 280 -12.69 -21.78 -8.68
CA GLU A 280 -12.64 -22.17 -10.09
C GLU A 280 -11.95 -21.09 -10.91
N VAL A 281 -12.33 -19.82 -10.76
CA VAL A 281 -11.69 -18.69 -11.47
C VAL A 281 -10.17 -18.69 -11.31
N LYS A 282 -9.66 -18.94 -10.10
CA LYS A 282 -8.23 -18.99 -9.77
C LYS A 282 -7.46 -20.11 -10.50
N LYS A 283 -8.12 -21.09 -11.12
CA LYS A 283 -7.47 -22.15 -11.92
C LYS A 283 -7.13 -21.69 -13.35
N HIS A 284 -7.85 -20.71 -13.87
CA HIS A 284 -7.73 -20.25 -15.26
C HIS A 284 -6.62 -19.17 -15.41
N THR A 285 -5.38 -19.57 -15.15
CA THR A 285 -4.19 -18.69 -15.08
C THR A 285 -3.14 -18.98 -16.16
N SER A 286 -3.49 -19.69 -17.22
CA SER A 286 -2.54 -20.08 -18.27
C SER A 286 -2.79 -19.33 -19.59
N LYS A 287 -1.79 -19.30 -20.48
CA LYS A 287 -1.95 -18.67 -21.80
C LYS A 287 -3.02 -19.35 -22.67
N SER A 288 -3.26 -20.63 -22.47
CA SER A 288 -4.25 -21.42 -23.20
C SER A 288 -5.60 -21.49 -22.48
N ASP A 289 -5.70 -20.92 -21.28
CA ASP A 289 -6.90 -20.95 -20.45
C ASP A 289 -6.84 -19.81 -19.44
N ARG A 290 -7.49 -18.68 -19.79
CA ARG A 290 -7.34 -17.42 -19.08
C ARG A 290 -8.68 -16.75 -18.82
N TRP A 291 -9.06 -16.68 -17.54
CA TRP A 291 -10.23 -15.94 -17.12
C TRP A 291 -9.83 -14.71 -16.30
N ILE A 292 -10.68 -13.68 -16.36
CA ILE A 292 -10.61 -12.50 -15.50
C ILE A 292 -12.01 -12.18 -15.00
N VAL A 293 -12.09 -11.43 -13.90
CA VAL A 293 -13.36 -10.89 -13.38
C VAL A 293 -13.42 -9.39 -13.63
N ILE A 294 -14.55 -8.91 -14.14
CA ILE A 294 -14.88 -7.48 -14.26
C ILE A 294 -16.32 -7.30 -13.76
N GLU A 295 -16.52 -6.46 -12.75
CA GLU A 295 -17.84 -6.16 -12.17
C GLU A 295 -18.63 -7.44 -11.81
N ASN A 296 -18.00 -8.34 -11.05
CA ASN A 296 -18.52 -9.67 -10.66
C ASN A 296 -18.81 -10.64 -11.80
N SER A 297 -18.55 -10.27 -13.06
CA SER A 297 -18.72 -11.12 -14.23
C SER A 297 -17.40 -11.76 -14.64
N VAL A 298 -17.42 -13.06 -14.93
CA VAL A 298 -16.28 -13.83 -15.40
C VAL A 298 -16.21 -13.78 -16.92
N TYR A 299 -15.04 -13.49 -17.46
CA TYR A 299 -14.78 -13.41 -18.90
C TYR A 299 -13.63 -14.33 -19.32
N ASP A 300 -13.83 -15.14 -20.36
CA ASP A 300 -12.80 -15.96 -20.98
C ASP A 300 -12.08 -15.16 -22.07
N LEU A 301 -10.82 -14.80 -21.81
CA LEU A 301 -9.98 -14.02 -22.72
C LEU A 301 -9.01 -14.87 -23.52
N THR A 302 -9.07 -16.20 -23.42
CA THR A 302 -8.10 -17.13 -24.01
C THR A 302 -7.84 -16.86 -25.48
N ARG A 303 -8.89 -16.68 -26.29
CA ARG A 303 -8.74 -16.39 -27.73
C ARG A 303 -8.57 -14.89 -28.02
N TRP A 304 -9.22 -14.06 -27.22
CA TRP A 304 -9.29 -12.63 -27.46
C TRP A 304 -8.02 -11.88 -27.08
N GLN A 305 -7.19 -12.41 -26.16
CA GLN A 305 -5.95 -11.77 -25.69
C GLN A 305 -4.98 -11.36 -26.80
N ASN A 306 -4.96 -12.05 -27.94
CA ASN A 306 -4.09 -11.75 -29.07
C ASN A 306 -4.61 -10.59 -29.95
N ARG A 307 -5.88 -10.21 -29.77
CA ARG A 307 -6.55 -9.11 -30.48
C ARG A 307 -6.70 -7.85 -29.61
N HIS A 308 -6.47 -7.95 -28.30
CA HIS A 308 -6.54 -6.80 -27.40
C HIS A 308 -5.54 -5.71 -27.84
N PRO A 309 -5.96 -4.43 -27.99
CA PRO A 309 -5.09 -3.34 -28.44
C PRO A 309 -3.82 -3.13 -27.59
N GLY A 310 -3.94 -3.18 -26.26
CA GLY A 310 -2.78 -3.17 -25.33
C GLY A 310 -1.96 -4.48 -25.27
N GLY A 311 -2.33 -5.49 -26.06
CA GLY A 311 -1.63 -6.76 -26.19
C GLY A 311 -1.93 -7.81 -25.10
N ARG A 312 -1.45 -9.04 -25.33
CA ARG A 312 -1.73 -10.20 -24.46
C ARG A 312 -1.04 -10.19 -23.09
N LYS A 313 0.03 -9.41 -22.91
CA LYS A 313 0.82 -9.41 -21.66
C LYS A 313 0.07 -8.75 -20.52
N ILE A 314 -0.49 -7.56 -20.76
CA ILE A 314 -1.23 -6.79 -19.76
C ILE A 314 -2.45 -7.56 -19.24
N ILE A 315 -3.15 -8.28 -20.15
CA ILE A 315 -4.25 -9.18 -19.77
C ILE A 315 -3.77 -10.28 -18.82
N GLY A 316 -2.59 -10.87 -19.12
CA GLY A 316 -2.00 -11.89 -18.27
C GLY A 316 -1.60 -11.40 -16.87
N HIS A 317 -1.53 -10.08 -16.63
CA HIS A 317 -1.26 -9.58 -15.30
C HIS A 317 -2.41 -9.84 -14.32
N PHE A 318 -3.63 -10.00 -14.82
CA PHE A 318 -4.86 -10.19 -14.03
C PHE A 318 -5.50 -11.57 -14.23
N GLU A 319 -4.78 -12.53 -14.81
CA GLU A 319 -5.32 -13.89 -15.00
C GLU A 319 -5.69 -14.54 -13.65
N GLY A 320 -6.91 -15.07 -13.56
CA GLY A 320 -7.48 -15.62 -12.33
C GLY A 320 -7.79 -14.58 -11.24
N GLN A 321 -7.84 -13.28 -11.56
CA GLN A 321 -8.03 -12.19 -10.61
C GLN A 321 -9.17 -11.23 -11.02
N ASP A 322 -9.56 -10.38 -10.07
CA ASP A 322 -10.41 -9.22 -10.34
C ASP A 322 -9.60 -8.11 -11.04
N ALA A 323 -10.04 -7.74 -12.23
CA ALA A 323 -9.43 -6.71 -13.06
C ALA A 323 -10.30 -5.44 -13.16
N THR A 324 -11.39 -5.33 -12.40
CA THR A 324 -12.41 -4.27 -12.53
C THR A 324 -11.81 -2.86 -12.53
N GLU A 325 -10.99 -2.54 -11.53
CA GLU A 325 -10.42 -1.21 -11.37
C GLU A 325 -9.40 -0.88 -12.46
N ALA A 326 -8.52 -1.84 -12.80
CA ALA A 326 -7.61 -1.69 -13.93
C ALA A 326 -8.38 -1.51 -15.24
N PHE A 327 -9.45 -2.27 -15.46
CA PHE A 327 -10.31 -2.16 -16.64
C PHE A 327 -10.91 -0.75 -16.74
N ARG A 328 -11.41 -0.18 -15.65
CA ARG A 328 -11.94 1.18 -15.58
C ARG A 328 -10.88 2.27 -15.75
N ALA A 329 -9.65 2.01 -15.31
CA ALA A 329 -8.54 2.96 -15.45
C ALA A 329 -8.05 3.08 -16.91
N PHE A 330 -7.86 1.95 -17.60
CA PHE A 330 -7.29 1.95 -18.96
C PHE A 330 -8.29 2.23 -20.09
N HIS A 331 -9.59 1.99 -19.88
CA HIS A 331 -10.60 2.12 -20.93
C HIS A 331 -11.41 3.42 -20.81
N LYS A 332 -11.09 4.42 -21.65
CA LYS A 332 -11.80 5.71 -21.68
C LYS A 332 -13.27 5.61 -22.06
N ASN A 333 -13.62 4.73 -23.01
CA ASN A 333 -14.99 4.56 -23.50
C ASN A 333 -15.53 3.18 -23.11
N LEU A 334 -16.03 3.06 -21.88
CA LEU A 334 -16.54 1.79 -21.35
C LEU A 334 -17.69 1.23 -22.18
N GLU A 335 -18.56 2.07 -22.74
CA GLU A 335 -19.71 1.63 -23.53
C GLU A 335 -19.32 0.95 -24.84
N GLU A 336 -18.25 1.42 -25.48
CA GLU A 336 -17.70 0.76 -26.66
C GLU A 336 -17.00 -0.55 -26.32
N VAL A 337 -16.23 -0.56 -25.23
CA VAL A 337 -15.46 -1.75 -24.81
C VAL A 337 -16.39 -2.87 -24.33
N LYS A 338 -17.49 -2.54 -23.65
CA LYS A 338 -18.52 -3.51 -23.22
C LYS A 338 -19.10 -4.31 -24.39
N LYS A 339 -19.10 -3.79 -25.62
CA LYS A 339 -19.55 -4.54 -26.82
C LYS A 339 -18.65 -5.75 -27.11
N TYR A 340 -17.35 -5.63 -26.83
CA TYR A 340 -16.38 -6.72 -26.98
C TYR A 340 -16.43 -7.73 -25.83
N LEU A 341 -16.93 -7.34 -24.65
CA LEU A 341 -17.06 -8.22 -23.48
C LEU A 341 -18.22 -9.22 -23.61
N LYS A 342 -19.33 -8.83 -24.24
CA LYS A 342 -20.52 -9.69 -24.42
C LYS A 342 -20.22 -11.10 -24.94
N PRO A 343 -19.45 -11.31 -26.03
CA PRO A 343 -19.14 -12.65 -26.53
C PRO A 343 -18.11 -13.42 -25.67
N LEU A 344 -17.49 -12.76 -24.68
CA LEU A 344 -16.46 -13.34 -23.81
C LEU A 344 -17.02 -13.75 -22.44
N TYR A 345 -18.26 -13.36 -22.15
CA TYR A 345 -18.92 -13.63 -20.87
C TYR A 345 -19.12 -15.13 -20.66
N VAL A 346 -18.79 -15.59 -19.45
CA VAL A 346 -18.94 -16.97 -19.02
C VAL A 346 -20.11 -17.09 -18.02
N ALA A 347 -20.01 -16.38 -16.90
CA ALA A 347 -20.91 -16.49 -15.75
C ALA A 347 -20.71 -15.35 -14.76
N GLU A 348 -21.57 -15.22 -13.75
CA GLU A 348 -21.32 -14.40 -12.57
C GLU A 348 -20.50 -15.16 -11.52
N VAL A 349 -19.73 -14.44 -10.71
CA VAL A 349 -19.01 -15.02 -9.58
C VAL A 349 -19.96 -15.28 -8.42
N ASP A 350 -19.83 -16.45 -7.79
CA ASP A 350 -20.56 -16.76 -6.55
C ASP A 350 -19.92 -16.03 -5.37
N GLN A 351 -20.50 -14.89 -4.96
CA GLN A 351 -20.03 -14.12 -3.81
C GLN A 351 -20.18 -14.87 -2.47
N ASN A 352 -21.03 -15.90 -2.37
CA ASN A 352 -21.17 -16.71 -1.16
C ASN A 352 -20.10 -17.79 -1.05
N SER A 353 -19.35 -18.05 -2.13
CA SER A 353 -18.25 -19.03 -2.16
C SER A 353 -16.91 -18.49 -1.62
N VAL A 354 -16.90 -17.22 -1.19
CA VAL A 354 -15.71 -16.54 -0.68
C VAL A 354 -15.40 -17.03 0.73
N ASP A 355 -14.14 -17.35 1.02
CA ASP A 355 -13.68 -17.66 2.38
C ASP A 355 -14.07 -16.50 3.33
N PRO A 356 -14.61 -16.75 4.54
CA PRO A 356 -14.95 -15.69 5.49
C PRO A 356 -13.83 -14.65 5.73
N LYS A 357 -12.55 -15.04 5.65
CA LYS A 357 -11.42 -14.11 5.75
C LYS A 357 -11.23 -13.26 4.48
N GLU A 358 -11.49 -13.83 3.30
CA GLU A 358 -11.50 -13.09 2.04
C GLU A 358 -12.74 -12.18 1.94
N ALA A 359 -13.87 -12.54 2.57
CA ALA A 359 -15.10 -11.75 2.57
C ALA A 359 -14.94 -10.42 3.34
N ASP A 360 -14.28 -10.42 4.50
CA ASP A 360 -13.95 -9.18 5.24
C ASP A 360 -12.99 -8.29 4.43
N GLN A 361 -11.99 -8.88 3.76
CA GLN A 361 -11.12 -8.13 2.86
C GLN A 361 -11.89 -7.56 1.66
N LEU A 362 -12.84 -8.30 1.10
CA LEU A 362 -13.68 -7.85 -0.01
C LEU A 362 -14.60 -6.69 0.41
N ALA A 363 -15.17 -6.75 1.62
CA ALA A 363 -15.96 -5.66 2.18
C ALA A 363 -15.11 -4.38 2.36
N LYS A 364 -13.90 -4.51 2.92
CA LYS A 364 -12.95 -3.38 3.03
C LYS A 364 -12.55 -2.81 1.66
N ARG A 365 -12.31 -3.69 0.67
CA ARG A 365 -12.04 -3.28 -0.72
C ARG A 365 -13.20 -2.49 -1.30
N ALA A 366 -14.44 -2.91 -1.08
CA ALA A 366 -15.61 -2.20 -1.57
C ALA A 366 -15.70 -0.77 -1.01
N THR A 367 -15.39 -0.58 0.27
CA THR A 367 -15.31 0.77 0.87
C THR A 367 -14.24 1.64 0.21
N TYR A 368 -13.01 1.12 0.04
CA TYR A 368 -11.93 1.90 -0.59
C TYR A 368 -12.23 2.25 -2.06
N VAL A 369 -12.89 1.35 -2.79
CA VAL A 369 -13.31 1.62 -4.18
C VAL A 369 -14.35 2.74 -4.20
N GLN A 370 -15.32 2.74 -3.27
CA GLN A 370 -16.31 3.82 -3.16
C GLN A 370 -15.67 5.16 -2.82
N ASP A 371 -14.76 5.19 -1.83
CA ASP A 371 -14.02 6.41 -1.46
C ASP A 371 -13.21 6.95 -2.65
N PHE A 372 -12.58 6.05 -3.40
CA PHE A 372 -11.78 6.41 -4.57
C PHE A 372 -12.64 6.89 -5.75
N GLU A 373 -13.80 6.29 -5.97
CA GLU A 373 -14.79 6.77 -6.95
C GLU A 373 -15.29 8.18 -6.58
N GLU A 374 -15.54 8.44 -5.30
CA GLU A 374 -15.91 9.78 -4.82
C GLU A 374 -14.78 10.79 -5.03
N LEU A 375 -13.53 10.42 -4.71
CA LEU A 375 -12.35 11.23 -4.98
C LEU A 375 -12.24 11.56 -6.47
N ARG A 376 -12.34 10.55 -7.34
CA ARG A 376 -12.28 10.72 -8.79
C ARG A 376 -13.39 11.65 -9.30
N ARG A 377 -14.60 11.54 -8.75
CA ARG A 377 -15.72 12.45 -9.07
C ARG A 377 -15.39 13.90 -8.68
N LYS A 378 -14.89 14.13 -7.46
CA LYS A 378 -14.45 15.47 -7.00
C LYS A 378 -13.35 16.04 -7.90
N MET A 379 -12.38 15.22 -8.29
CA MET A 379 -11.31 15.63 -9.22
C MET A 379 -11.84 15.99 -10.61
N HIS A 380 -12.88 15.30 -11.09
CA HIS A 380 -13.58 15.69 -12.32
C HIS A 380 -14.26 17.06 -12.19
N GLU A 381 -14.95 17.31 -11.07
CA GLU A 381 -15.61 18.58 -10.77
C GLU A 381 -14.62 19.75 -10.65
N LEU A 382 -13.47 19.50 -10.03
CA LEU A 382 -12.36 20.46 -9.92
C LEU A 382 -11.54 20.60 -11.22
N GLY A 383 -11.87 19.83 -12.27
CA GLY A 383 -11.27 19.96 -13.59
C GLY A 383 -9.85 19.40 -13.70
N PHE A 384 -9.40 18.47 -12.85
CA PHE A 384 -8.06 17.86 -12.93
C PHE A 384 -7.80 17.10 -14.25
N PHE A 385 -8.86 16.68 -14.94
CA PHE A 385 -8.79 16.02 -16.24
C PHE A 385 -8.85 16.98 -17.43
N GLN A 386 -8.96 18.29 -17.18
CA GLN A 386 -8.97 19.32 -18.22
C GLN A 386 -7.57 19.88 -18.41
N ALA A 387 -6.92 19.53 -19.53
CA ALA A 387 -5.59 20.02 -19.86
C ALA A 387 -5.58 21.53 -20.16
N ASN A 388 -4.51 22.21 -19.76
CA ASN A 388 -4.25 23.59 -20.17
C ASN A 388 -3.35 23.58 -21.42
N ILE A 389 -3.95 23.78 -22.59
CA ILE A 389 -3.23 23.70 -23.87
C ILE A 389 -2.09 24.71 -23.93
N TRP A 390 -2.25 25.91 -23.35
CA TRP A 390 -1.21 26.94 -23.35
C TRP A 390 0.02 26.51 -22.56
N PHE A 391 -0.17 25.84 -21.43
CA PHE A 391 0.93 25.26 -20.66
C PHE A 391 1.73 24.28 -21.53
N PHE A 392 1.07 23.31 -22.18
CA PHE A 392 1.75 22.34 -23.04
C PHE A 392 2.42 22.98 -24.28
N LEU A 393 1.80 24.02 -24.86
CA LEU A 393 2.41 24.78 -25.97
C LEU A 393 3.68 25.52 -25.53
N LEU A 394 3.68 26.12 -24.33
CA LEU A 394 4.87 26.78 -23.77
C LEU A 394 5.99 25.76 -23.47
N MET A 395 5.64 24.59 -22.95
CA MET A 395 6.61 23.51 -22.73
C MET A 395 7.19 22.96 -24.03
N LEU A 396 6.37 22.81 -25.09
CA LEU A 396 6.85 22.45 -26.43
C LEU A 396 7.76 23.53 -27.01
N LEU A 397 7.41 24.80 -26.84
CA LEU A 397 8.25 25.92 -27.25
C LEU A 397 9.59 25.91 -26.50
N GLN A 398 9.59 25.62 -25.20
CA GLN A 398 10.81 25.49 -24.40
C GLN A 398 11.72 24.39 -24.97
N VAL A 399 11.19 23.21 -25.28
CA VAL A 399 11.96 22.12 -25.92
C VAL A 399 12.59 22.60 -27.22
N PHE A 400 11.80 23.24 -28.08
CA PHE A 400 12.29 23.75 -29.36
C PHE A 400 13.38 24.81 -29.19
N VAL A 401 13.19 25.77 -28.26
CA VAL A 401 14.17 26.82 -27.97
C VAL A 401 15.50 26.22 -27.51
N PHE A 402 15.49 25.25 -26.59
CA PHE A 402 16.73 24.60 -26.14
C PHE A 402 17.43 23.79 -27.24
N GLU A 403 16.69 23.09 -28.12
CA GLU A 403 17.30 22.43 -29.30
C GLU A 403 17.97 23.44 -30.22
N VAL A 404 17.28 24.55 -30.54
CA VAL A 404 17.84 25.60 -31.41
C VAL A 404 19.07 26.24 -30.76
N LEU A 405 19.01 26.59 -29.47
CA LEU A 405 20.15 27.17 -28.76
C LEU A 405 21.35 26.22 -28.72
N ALA A 406 21.12 24.91 -28.52
CA ALA A 406 22.19 23.91 -28.54
C ALA A 406 22.93 23.88 -29.90
N TYR A 407 22.19 23.96 -31.01
CA TYR A 407 22.74 24.01 -32.36
C TYR A 407 23.40 25.35 -32.68
N LEU A 408 22.71 26.47 -32.45
CA LEU A 408 23.21 27.82 -32.74
C LEU A 408 24.49 28.14 -31.96
N ASN A 409 24.61 27.64 -30.73
CA ASN A 409 25.82 27.74 -29.93
C ASN A 409 27.05 27.18 -30.68
N LEU A 410 26.96 25.98 -31.26
CA LEU A 410 28.06 25.40 -32.03
C LEU A 410 28.22 26.07 -33.39
N ARG A 411 27.12 26.44 -34.05
CA ARG A 411 27.13 27.00 -35.41
C ARG A 411 27.78 28.38 -35.48
N PHE A 412 27.52 29.25 -34.51
CA PHE A 412 28.00 30.63 -34.53
C PHE A 412 29.26 30.84 -33.71
N PHE A 413 29.41 30.12 -32.60
CA PHE A 413 30.58 30.26 -31.75
C PHE A 413 31.62 29.17 -32.02
N GLY A 414 31.34 28.12 -32.79
CA GLY A 414 32.32 27.08 -33.18
C GLY A 414 32.51 25.97 -32.13
N VAL A 415 33.40 25.02 -32.42
CA VAL A 415 33.44 23.68 -31.79
C VAL A 415 34.47 23.49 -30.65
N GLY A 416 34.68 24.50 -29.82
CA GLY A 416 35.54 24.36 -28.62
C GLY A 416 34.93 23.45 -27.54
N TRP A 417 35.77 22.80 -26.72
CA TRP A 417 35.34 21.85 -25.67
C TRP A 417 34.20 22.39 -24.78
N PHE A 418 34.35 23.62 -24.24
CA PHE A 418 33.33 24.27 -23.42
C PHE A 418 31.99 24.43 -24.16
N ARG A 419 32.03 24.77 -25.45
CA ARG A 419 30.84 24.97 -26.29
C ARG A 419 30.14 23.65 -26.58
N ILE A 420 30.90 22.57 -26.81
CA ILE A 420 30.36 21.21 -26.96
C ILE A 420 29.65 20.79 -25.68
N VAL A 421 30.27 20.95 -24.51
CA VAL A 421 29.64 20.63 -23.22
C VAL A 421 28.37 21.44 -23.01
N LEU A 422 28.40 22.76 -23.25
CA LEU A 422 27.20 23.60 -23.15
C LEU A 422 26.09 23.14 -24.11
N SER A 423 26.44 22.79 -25.35
CA SER A 423 25.49 22.27 -26.34
C SER A 423 24.88 20.95 -25.87
N ILE A 424 25.67 20.04 -25.29
CA ILE A 424 25.19 18.78 -24.72
C ILE A 424 24.21 19.05 -23.58
N LEU A 425 24.52 19.97 -22.66
CA LEU A 425 23.64 20.31 -21.54
C LEU A 425 22.30 20.90 -22.02
N LEU A 426 22.35 21.89 -22.92
CA LEU A 426 21.14 22.49 -23.50
C LEU A 426 20.30 21.44 -24.23
N TYR A 427 20.94 20.58 -25.02
CA TYR A 427 20.21 19.55 -25.75
C TYR A 427 19.65 18.47 -24.81
N THR A 428 20.36 18.14 -23.74
CA THR A 428 19.87 17.22 -22.69
C THR A 428 18.63 17.78 -22.01
N VAL A 429 18.59 19.08 -21.68
CA VAL A 429 17.37 19.72 -21.14
C VAL A 429 16.20 19.57 -22.12
N ALA A 430 16.42 19.86 -23.41
CA ALA A 430 15.37 19.68 -24.42
C ALA A 430 14.87 18.23 -24.48
N GLN A 431 15.78 17.25 -24.46
CA GLN A 431 15.45 15.83 -24.56
C GLN A 431 14.72 15.31 -23.31
N SER A 432 15.16 15.70 -22.11
CA SER A 432 14.48 15.33 -20.85
C SER A 432 13.07 15.93 -20.80
N GLN A 433 12.91 17.21 -21.14
CA GLN A 433 11.61 17.87 -21.14
C GLN A 433 10.66 17.29 -22.21
N ALA A 434 11.20 16.88 -23.36
CA ALA A 434 10.44 16.12 -24.35
C ALA A 434 9.99 14.73 -23.82
N SER A 435 10.75 14.09 -22.92
CA SER A 435 10.34 12.83 -22.27
C SER A 435 9.10 12.98 -21.39
N TRP A 436 8.96 14.13 -20.73
CA TRP A 436 7.83 14.41 -19.87
C TRP A 436 6.60 14.74 -20.70
N LEU A 437 6.76 15.58 -21.74
CA LEU A 437 5.68 15.91 -22.66
C LEU A 437 5.14 14.69 -23.41
N GLN A 438 6.03 13.85 -23.96
CA GLN A 438 5.62 12.65 -24.66
C GLN A 438 4.82 11.71 -23.75
N HIS A 439 5.15 11.68 -22.45
CA HIS A 439 4.47 10.85 -21.47
C HIS A 439 3.01 11.29 -21.31
N ASP A 440 2.74 12.59 -21.15
CA ASP A 440 1.38 13.13 -21.09
C ASP A 440 0.57 12.86 -22.38
N PHE A 441 1.20 13.10 -23.55
CA PHE A 441 0.57 12.78 -24.83
C PHE A 441 0.29 11.27 -24.98
N GLY A 442 1.22 10.42 -24.52
CA GLY A 442 1.11 8.96 -24.52
C GLY A 442 0.00 8.42 -23.62
N HIS A 443 -0.31 9.13 -22.52
CA HIS A 443 -1.49 8.89 -21.67
C HIS A 443 -2.80 9.44 -22.23
N LEU A 444 -2.74 10.14 -23.37
CA LEU A 444 -3.88 10.77 -24.01
C LEU A 444 -4.52 11.84 -23.10
N SER A 445 -3.78 12.50 -22.21
CA SER A 445 -4.33 13.43 -21.20
C SER A 445 -4.46 14.88 -21.68
N VAL A 446 -3.84 15.23 -22.82
CA VAL A 446 -3.70 16.63 -23.26
C VAL A 446 -4.84 17.08 -24.17
N PHE A 447 -5.07 16.38 -25.28
CA PHE A 447 -6.13 16.75 -26.23
C PHE A 447 -7.41 15.95 -26.00
N LYS A 448 -8.55 16.54 -26.40
CA LYS A 448 -9.85 15.84 -26.36
C LYS A 448 -9.91 14.63 -27.29
N THR A 449 -9.20 14.69 -28.43
CA THR A 449 -9.20 13.62 -29.43
C THR A 449 -7.95 12.76 -29.29
N THR A 450 -8.13 11.44 -29.38
CA THR A 450 -7.02 10.48 -29.32
C THR A 450 -6.02 10.69 -30.45
N LYS A 451 -6.51 11.00 -31.66
CA LYS A 451 -5.67 11.29 -32.84
C LYS A 451 -4.65 12.41 -32.61
N MET A 452 -5.06 13.51 -31.97
CA MET A 452 -4.15 14.63 -31.71
C MET A 452 -3.11 14.27 -30.65
N ASN A 453 -3.49 13.53 -29.61
CA ASN A 453 -2.53 13.04 -28.63
C ASN A 453 -1.51 12.08 -29.28
N HIS A 454 -1.96 11.15 -30.12
CA HIS A 454 -1.04 10.25 -30.83
C HIS A 454 -0.08 11.00 -31.76
N LEU A 455 -0.57 11.97 -32.53
CA LEU A 455 0.29 12.79 -33.39
C LEU A 455 1.38 13.53 -32.59
N PHE A 456 1.00 14.19 -31.48
CA PHE A 456 1.98 14.89 -30.64
C PHE A 456 2.89 13.94 -29.88
N HIS A 457 2.42 12.75 -29.51
CA HIS A 457 3.25 11.68 -28.95
C HIS A 457 4.31 11.22 -29.98
N GLU A 458 3.91 10.97 -31.23
CA GLU A 458 4.81 10.60 -32.33
C GLU A 458 5.84 11.69 -32.65
N ILE A 459 5.44 12.96 -32.62
CA ILE A 459 6.37 14.08 -32.80
C ILE A 459 7.37 14.15 -31.63
N THR A 460 6.88 14.09 -30.39
CA THR A 460 7.73 14.29 -29.21
C THR A 460 8.64 13.10 -28.88
N LEU A 461 8.20 11.85 -29.09
CA LEU A 461 9.04 10.67 -28.86
C LEU A 461 9.73 10.17 -30.13
N GLY A 462 9.04 10.16 -31.26
CA GLY A 462 9.58 9.71 -32.54
C GLY A 462 10.56 10.72 -33.13
N LEU A 463 10.06 11.89 -33.56
CA LEU A 463 10.87 12.89 -34.27
C LEU A 463 11.89 13.61 -33.38
N THR A 464 11.52 13.89 -32.13
CA THR A 464 12.38 14.66 -31.22
C THR A 464 13.37 13.77 -30.47
N LYS A 465 13.02 12.53 -30.13
CA LYS A 465 13.88 11.65 -29.31
C LYS A 465 14.43 10.42 -30.03
N GLY A 466 13.83 10.01 -31.15
CA GLY A 466 14.29 8.84 -31.90
C GLY A 466 13.86 7.50 -31.29
N ALA A 467 12.68 7.41 -30.67
CA ALA A 467 12.14 6.18 -30.10
C ALA A 467 10.69 5.88 -30.53
N SER A 468 10.27 4.62 -30.37
CA SER A 468 8.94 4.12 -30.78
C SER A 468 7.87 4.42 -29.72
N CYS A 469 6.83 5.14 -30.13
CA CYS A 469 5.62 5.37 -29.33
C CYS A 469 4.91 4.07 -28.98
N HIS A 470 4.78 3.15 -29.95
CA HIS A 470 4.15 1.87 -29.72
C HIS A 470 4.90 1.01 -28.70
N TRP A 471 6.24 1.02 -28.74
CA TRP A 471 7.07 0.37 -27.74
C TRP A 471 6.88 0.99 -26.36
N TRP A 472 6.91 2.32 -26.27
CA TRP A 472 6.72 3.03 -25.01
C TRP A 472 5.35 2.75 -24.40
N ASN A 473 4.26 2.92 -25.17
CA ASN A 473 2.90 2.61 -24.70
C ASN A 473 2.79 1.15 -24.24
N TYR A 474 3.37 0.20 -25.00
CA TYR A 474 3.34 -1.21 -24.65
C TYR A 474 4.01 -1.51 -23.30
N MET A 475 5.16 -0.89 -23.02
CA MET A 475 5.88 -1.08 -21.77
C MET A 475 5.19 -0.32 -20.62
N HIS A 476 4.92 0.97 -20.84
CA HIS A 476 4.36 1.85 -19.82
C HIS A 476 2.97 1.42 -19.35
N SER A 477 2.11 0.91 -20.24
CA SER A 477 0.82 0.35 -19.83
C SER A 477 0.96 -0.90 -18.95
N GLN A 478 2.01 -1.71 -19.12
CA GLN A 478 2.26 -2.84 -18.22
C GLN A 478 2.75 -2.36 -16.84
N HIS A 479 3.62 -1.36 -16.81
CA HIS A 479 4.07 -0.72 -15.57
C HIS A 479 2.86 -0.18 -14.79
N HIS A 480 2.00 0.62 -15.43
CA HIS A 480 0.77 1.13 -14.82
C HIS A 480 -0.21 0.04 -14.36
N ALA A 481 -0.20 -1.11 -15.04
CA ALA A 481 -1.12 -2.18 -14.69
C ALA A 481 -0.76 -2.82 -13.35
N LYS A 482 0.53 -3.09 -13.12
CA LYS A 482 1.06 -3.71 -11.90
C LYS A 482 2.49 -3.24 -11.60
N PRO A 483 2.70 -2.02 -11.10
CA PRO A 483 4.05 -1.51 -10.86
C PRO A 483 4.74 -2.25 -9.71
N ASN A 484 6.06 -2.36 -9.78
CA ASN A 484 6.93 -3.07 -8.84
C ASN A 484 6.57 -4.55 -8.59
N VAL A 485 5.76 -5.16 -9.47
CA VAL A 485 5.43 -6.58 -9.40
C VAL A 485 6.41 -7.36 -10.27
N ILE A 486 7.18 -8.24 -9.64
CA ILE A 486 8.18 -9.09 -10.28
C ILE A 486 7.55 -9.88 -11.44
N ASP A 487 8.26 -10.02 -12.55
CA ASP A 487 7.86 -10.67 -13.80
C ASP A 487 6.72 -9.96 -14.59
N LYS A 488 5.99 -9.01 -13.98
CA LYS A 488 4.89 -8.27 -14.61
C LYS A 488 5.31 -6.86 -15.05
N ASP A 489 5.86 -6.08 -14.14
CA ASP A 489 6.34 -4.72 -14.41
C ASP A 489 7.64 -4.75 -15.26
N PRO A 490 7.65 -4.16 -16.46
CA PRO A 490 8.88 -4.00 -17.24
C PRO A 490 10.00 -3.22 -16.56
N ASP A 491 9.69 -2.29 -15.67
CA ASP A 491 10.65 -1.29 -15.19
C ASP A 491 11.60 -1.87 -14.13
N VAL A 492 11.18 -2.95 -13.46
CA VAL A 492 12.01 -3.68 -12.49
C VAL A 492 12.60 -4.97 -13.06
N ARG A 493 12.29 -5.34 -14.32
CA ARG A 493 12.86 -6.53 -15.00
C ARG A 493 14.31 -6.31 -15.45
N LEU A 494 15.18 -6.08 -14.47
CA LEU A 494 16.60 -5.78 -14.64
C LEU A 494 17.50 -6.93 -14.21
N GLU A 495 16.94 -8.04 -13.70
CA GLU A 495 17.69 -9.09 -13.00
C GLU A 495 18.94 -9.63 -13.73
N PRO A 496 19.03 -9.67 -15.07
CA PRO A 496 20.27 -10.07 -15.75
C PRO A 496 21.46 -9.11 -15.53
N VAL A 497 21.23 -7.87 -15.11
CA VAL A 497 22.26 -6.82 -14.95
C VAL A 497 22.21 -6.17 -13.57
N PHE A 498 21.02 -5.93 -13.02
CA PHE A 498 20.82 -5.28 -11.73
C PHE A 498 19.71 -5.97 -10.92
N VAL A 499 19.87 -6.01 -9.60
CA VAL A 499 18.82 -6.41 -8.66
C VAL A 499 18.30 -5.21 -7.90
N VAL A 500 16.98 -5.12 -7.71
CA VAL A 500 16.31 -3.99 -7.04
C VAL A 500 15.32 -4.48 -5.97
N GLY A 501 15.15 -3.67 -4.92
CA GLY A 501 14.35 -4.03 -3.75
C GLY A 501 14.93 -5.21 -2.95
N ASP A 502 14.18 -5.71 -1.98
CA ASP A 502 14.66 -6.76 -1.07
C ASP A 502 14.47 -8.18 -1.63
N THR A 503 13.46 -8.37 -2.49
CA THR A 503 13.07 -9.70 -2.97
C THR A 503 13.99 -10.21 -4.11
N MET A 504 14.39 -9.34 -5.04
CA MET A 504 15.18 -9.75 -6.21
C MET A 504 16.59 -10.23 -5.87
N PRO A 505 17.36 -9.56 -4.97
CA PRO A 505 18.68 -10.04 -4.57
C PRO A 505 18.64 -11.45 -3.97
N ILE A 506 17.63 -11.76 -3.15
CA ILE A 506 17.43 -13.09 -2.57
C ILE A 506 17.18 -14.13 -3.67
N ARG A 507 16.31 -13.81 -4.64
CA ARG A 507 16.05 -14.67 -5.81
C ARG A 507 17.33 -14.88 -6.63
N ALA A 508 18.10 -13.83 -6.87
CA ALA A 508 19.34 -13.88 -7.64
C ALA A 508 20.39 -14.78 -6.98
N ALA A 509 20.49 -14.74 -5.64
CA ALA A 509 21.38 -15.58 -4.85
C ALA A 509 20.92 -17.04 -4.68
N SER A 510 19.67 -17.35 -5.02
CA SER A 510 19.11 -18.70 -4.85
C SER A 510 19.81 -19.72 -5.76
N ARG A 511 20.02 -20.95 -5.23
CA ARG A 511 20.71 -22.04 -5.96
C ARG A 511 19.95 -22.51 -7.20
N ASP A 512 18.63 -22.34 -7.21
CA ASP A 512 17.73 -22.77 -8.27
C ASP A 512 17.58 -21.73 -9.40
N ASN A 513 18.24 -20.57 -9.29
CA ASN A 513 18.19 -19.56 -10.32
C ASN A 513 19.03 -19.98 -11.53
N LYS A 514 18.36 -20.42 -12.61
CA LYS A 514 18.99 -20.71 -13.91
C LYS A 514 19.75 -19.52 -14.52
N TRP A 515 19.45 -18.30 -14.06
CA TRP A 515 20.13 -17.07 -14.44
C TRP A 515 21.10 -16.62 -13.36
N ARG A 516 21.79 -17.55 -12.70
CA ARG A 516 22.89 -17.24 -11.79
C ARG A 516 24.00 -16.54 -12.58
N THR A 517 23.81 -15.26 -12.80
CA THR A 517 24.74 -14.34 -13.42
C THR A 517 25.93 -14.23 -12.47
N HIS A 518 27.13 -14.35 -13.01
CA HIS A 518 28.38 -14.15 -12.27
C HIS A 518 28.64 -12.66 -11.97
N LEU A 519 27.61 -11.82 -11.98
CA LEU A 519 27.75 -10.39 -11.72
C LEU A 519 27.93 -10.19 -10.21
N PRO A 520 28.85 -9.30 -9.81
CA PRO A 520 29.10 -9.02 -8.41
C PRO A 520 28.03 -8.06 -7.86
N TYR A 521 26.82 -8.57 -7.58
CA TYR A 521 25.71 -7.76 -7.10
C TYR A 521 26.00 -7.06 -5.76
N GLU A 522 26.89 -7.62 -4.94
CA GLU A 522 27.40 -7.02 -3.71
C GLU A 522 28.11 -5.67 -3.93
N TYR A 523 28.69 -5.46 -5.12
CA TYR A 523 29.33 -4.20 -5.51
C TYR A 523 28.46 -3.35 -6.43
N GLN A 524 27.18 -3.71 -6.62
CA GLN A 524 26.26 -3.01 -7.54
C GLN A 524 26.19 -1.51 -7.27
N ALA A 525 26.18 -1.10 -6.00
CA ALA A 525 26.15 0.32 -5.65
C ALA A 525 27.33 1.11 -6.24
N ASN A 526 28.50 0.47 -6.44
CA ASN A 526 29.71 1.12 -6.94
C ASN A 526 29.69 1.29 -8.46
N TYR A 527 29.16 0.32 -9.20
CA TYR A 527 29.14 0.38 -10.68
C TYR A 527 27.80 0.84 -11.26
N PHE A 528 26.72 0.88 -10.49
CA PHE A 528 25.39 1.26 -10.99
C PHE A 528 25.43 2.62 -11.69
N PHE A 529 26.06 3.62 -11.10
CA PHE A 529 26.16 4.96 -11.70
C PHE A 529 26.90 4.95 -13.05
N PHE A 530 27.97 4.16 -13.18
CA PHE A 530 28.81 4.13 -14.38
C PHE A 530 28.35 3.13 -15.45
N VAL A 531 27.41 2.24 -15.12
CA VAL A 531 26.95 1.17 -16.03
C VAL A 531 25.46 1.27 -16.30
N GLY A 532 24.64 1.44 -15.26
CA GLY A 532 23.17 1.41 -15.35
C GLY A 532 22.61 2.52 -16.24
N PRO A 533 22.61 3.78 -15.78
CA PRO A 533 22.16 4.89 -16.62
C PRO A 533 22.93 4.99 -17.94
N PRO A 534 24.27 4.88 -18.02
CA PRO A 534 24.98 4.98 -19.29
C PRO A 534 24.57 3.96 -20.36
N LEU A 535 24.03 2.79 -19.99
CA LEU A 535 23.56 1.79 -20.95
C LEU A 535 22.04 1.79 -21.18
N LEU A 536 21.26 2.41 -20.28
CA LEU A 536 19.79 2.34 -20.34
C LEU A 536 19.23 3.00 -21.61
N PHE A 537 19.45 4.29 -21.83
CA PHE A 537 18.90 5.00 -22.99
C PHE A 537 19.65 4.72 -24.30
N PRO A 538 20.98 4.96 -24.39
CA PRO A 538 21.68 4.88 -25.67
C PRO A 538 21.80 3.45 -26.20
N VAL A 539 21.67 2.43 -25.35
CA VAL A 539 21.82 1.02 -25.75
C VAL A 539 20.51 0.25 -25.56
N TYR A 540 20.05 0.05 -24.33
CA TYR A 540 18.92 -0.85 -24.06
C TYR A 540 17.60 -0.35 -24.65
N PHE A 541 17.22 0.90 -24.41
CA PHE A 541 15.98 1.48 -24.95
C PHE A 541 16.06 1.62 -26.46
N GLN A 542 17.19 2.03 -27.02
CA GLN A 542 17.36 2.10 -28.47
C GLN A 542 17.19 0.72 -29.12
N PHE A 543 17.85 -0.31 -28.58
CA PHE A 543 17.72 -1.68 -29.05
C PHE A 543 16.28 -2.19 -28.92
N MET A 544 15.64 -2.00 -27.76
CA MET A 544 14.29 -2.48 -27.51
C MET A 544 13.23 -1.78 -28.36
N SER A 545 13.40 -0.48 -28.59
CA SER A 545 12.60 0.33 -29.51
C SER A 545 12.68 -0.23 -30.94
N PHE A 546 13.88 -0.39 -31.50
CA PHE A 546 14.05 -0.96 -32.85
C PHE A 546 13.54 -2.40 -32.93
N ARG A 547 13.85 -3.24 -31.94
CA ARG A 547 13.35 -4.61 -31.87
C ARG A 547 11.82 -4.64 -31.90
N HIS A 548 11.17 -3.73 -31.16
CA HIS A 548 9.71 -3.64 -31.17
C HIS A 548 9.17 -3.23 -32.54
N ILE A 549 9.75 -2.19 -33.16
CA ILE A 549 9.40 -1.74 -34.51
C ILE A 549 9.42 -2.91 -35.51
N PHE A 550 10.52 -3.66 -35.56
CA PHE A 550 10.65 -4.75 -36.54
C PHE A 550 9.79 -5.97 -36.22
N VAL A 551 9.69 -6.37 -34.95
CA VAL A 551 8.88 -7.53 -34.54
C VAL A 551 7.39 -7.26 -34.69
N ARG A 552 6.95 -6.02 -34.45
CA ARG A 552 5.53 -5.63 -34.50
C ARG A 552 5.12 -4.98 -35.82
N ARG A 553 6.09 -4.75 -36.73
CA ARG A 553 5.90 -4.12 -38.04
C ARG A 553 5.35 -2.70 -37.96
N CYS A 554 5.74 -1.95 -36.93
CA CYS A 554 5.35 -0.56 -36.72
C CYS A 554 6.24 0.38 -37.55
N TYR A 555 6.13 0.32 -38.88
CA TYR A 555 7.02 1.09 -39.77
C TYR A 555 6.76 2.60 -39.77
N GLU A 556 5.61 3.05 -39.28
CA GLU A 556 5.34 4.47 -39.04
C GLU A 556 6.30 5.03 -37.98
N ASP A 557 6.47 4.33 -36.85
CA ASP A 557 7.47 4.68 -35.84
C ASP A 557 8.89 4.70 -36.43
N LEU A 558 9.21 3.76 -37.35
CA LEU A 558 10.51 3.78 -38.02
C LEU A 558 10.73 5.06 -38.81
N ALA A 559 9.72 5.55 -39.54
CA ALA A 559 9.83 6.80 -40.30
C ALA A 559 10.12 7.99 -39.38
N TRP A 560 9.42 8.08 -38.23
CA TRP A 560 9.67 9.13 -37.24
C TRP A 560 11.07 9.04 -36.62
N VAL A 561 11.52 7.84 -36.24
CA VAL A 561 12.85 7.59 -35.69
C VAL A 561 13.94 7.94 -36.72
N MET A 562 13.75 7.58 -37.98
CA MET A 562 14.67 7.96 -39.07
C MET A 562 14.67 9.48 -39.29
N GLY A 563 13.53 10.15 -39.10
CA GLY A 563 13.43 11.61 -39.09
C GLY A 563 14.31 12.25 -38.00
N PHE A 564 14.31 11.69 -36.79
CA PHE A 564 15.21 12.14 -35.72
C PHE A 564 16.69 12.03 -36.11
N PHE A 565 17.13 10.85 -36.58
CA PHE A 565 18.53 10.66 -36.97
C PHE A 565 18.90 11.53 -38.17
N THR A 566 18.00 11.71 -39.14
CA THR A 566 18.21 12.61 -40.27
C THR A 566 18.38 14.05 -39.80
N LYS A 567 17.50 14.55 -38.92
CA LYS A 567 17.61 15.88 -38.30
C LYS A 567 18.96 16.04 -37.60
N LEU A 568 19.33 15.08 -36.75
CA LEU A 568 20.59 15.09 -36.00
C LEU A 568 21.81 15.17 -36.93
N PHE A 569 21.89 14.30 -37.93
CA PHE A 569 23.04 14.29 -38.85
C PHE A 569 23.05 15.53 -39.74
N VAL A 570 21.92 15.98 -40.28
CA VAL A 570 21.88 17.21 -41.10
C VAL A 570 22.42 18.42 -40.33
N LEU A 571 22.10 18.54 -39.04
CA LEU A 571 22.51 19.68 -38.23
C LEU A 571 23.96 19.56 -37.72
N TYR A 572 24.34 18.40 -37.20
CA TYR A 572 25.62 18.27 -36.46
C TYR A 572 26.76 17.66 -37.28
N TYR A 573 26.47 16.90 -38.35
CA TYR A 573 27.51 16.34 -39.23
C TYR A 573 28.42 17.41 -39.84
N PRO A 574 27.92 18.54 -40.37
CA PRO A 574 28.78 19.58 -40.93
C PRO A 574 29.70 20.25 -39.91
N LEU A 575 29.36 20.16 -38.61
CA LEU A 575 30.09 20.81 -37.52
C LEU A 575 31.09 19.86 -36.86
N LEU A 576 30.71 18.58 -36.69
CA LEU A 576 31.44 17.60 -35.86
C LEU A 576 31.97 16.40 -36.66
N GLY A 577 31.60 16.26 -37.94
CA GLY A 577 31.84 15.05 -38.73
C GLY A 577 31.02 13.86 -38.23
N PHE A 578 31.20 12.70 -38.87
CA PHE A 578 30.43 11.49 -38.57
C PHE A 578 30.64 11.00 -37.12
N TRP A 579 31.89 10.76 -36.74
CA TRP A 579 32.24 10.25 -35.42
C TRP A 579 31.95 11.25 -34.30
N GLY A 580 32.17 12.55 -34.54
CA GLY A 580 31.84 13.59 -33.58
C GLY A 580 30.34 13.73 -33.36
N THR A 581 29.52 13.61 -34.41
CA THR A 581 28.05 13.62 -34.28
C THR A 581 27.54 12.41 -33.49
N LEU A 582 28.10 11.23 -33.75
CA LEU A 582 27.75 10.02 -33.01
C LEU A 582 28.15 10.11 -31.53
N ALA A 583 29.35 10.61 -31.25
CA ALA A 583 29.81 10.85 -29.88
C ALA A 583 28.95 11.89 -29.15
N TYR A 584 28.58 12.98 -29.84
CA TYR A 584 27.69 14.00 -29.31
C TYR A 584 26.32 13.41 -28.95
N PHE A 585 25.71 12.63 -29.85
CA PHE A 585 24.46 11.92 -29.57
C PHE A 585 24.57 11.00 -28.35
N PHE A 586 25.63 10.19 -28.29
CA PHE A 586 25.84 9.27 -27.17
C PHE A 586 25.98 10.02 -25.84
N CYS A 587 26.77 11.10 -25.79
CA CYS A 587 26.91 11.92 -24.59
C CYS A 587 25.59 12.54 -24.13
N VAL A 588 24.77 13.05 -25.06
CA VAL A 588 23.43 13.57 -24.75
C VAL A 588 22.53 12.46 -24.19
N ARG A 589 22.51 11.28 -24.82
CA ARG A 589 21.74 10.14 -24.31
C ARG A 589 22.20 9.68 -22.93
N VAL A 590 23.50 9.65 -22.66
CA VAL A 590 24.03 9.29 -21.34
C VAL A 590 23.59 10.31 -20.29
N ALA A 591 23.71 11.61 -20.57
CA ALA A 591 23.30 12.65 -19.63
C ALA A 591 21.78 12.61 -19.34
N GLU A 592 20.98 12.44 -20.38
CA GLU A 592 19.53 12.26 -20.28
C GLU A 592 19.17 11.01 -19.46
N SER A 593 19.87 9.90 -19.71
CA SER A 593 19.62 8.64 -19.02
C SER A 593 19.83 8.74 -17.50
N HIS A 594 20.84 9.50 -17.06
CA HIS A 594 21.04 9.78 -15.64
C HIS A 594 19.90 10.61 -15.06
N TRP A 595 19.45 11.64 -15.77
CA TRP A 595 18.31 12.45 -15.35
C TRP A 595 17.06 11.57 -15.21
N PHE A 596 16.73 10.77 -16.23
CA PHE A 596 15.59 9.85 -16.16
C PHE A 596 15.69 8.85 -15.00
N THR A 597 16.87 8.26 -14.81
CA THR A 597 17.10 7.30 -13.73
C THR A 597 16.90 7.94 -12.37
N TRP A 598 17.33 9.20 -12.19
CA TRP A 598 17.08 9.94 -10.95
C TRP A 598 15.58 10.09 -10.66
N VAL A 599 14.78 10.48 -11.65
CA VAL A 599 13.33 10.70 -11.51
C VAL A 599 12.59 9.39 -11.22
N SER A 600 12.87 8.33 -11.97
CA SER A 600 12.25 7.01 -11.72
C SER A 600 12.64 6.43 -10.35
N GLN A 601 13.89 6.66 -9.92
CA GLN A 601 14.38 6.23 -8.61
C GLN A 601 13.89 7.07 -7.45
N SER A 602 13.29 8.24 -7.63
CA SER A 602 12.82 9.02 -6.50
C SER A 602 11.42 8.61 -6.05
N ASN A 603 10.62 7.97 -6.92
CA ASN A 603 9.18 7.85 -6.71
C ASN A 603 8.63 6.42 -6.62
N HIS A 604 9.11 5.46 -7.41
CA HIS A 604 8.56 4.09 -7.37
C HIS A 604 9.60 3.00 -7.20
N ILE A 605 10.79 3.09 -7.81
CA ILE A 605 11.82 2.04 -7.68
C ILE A 605 12.25 1.75 -6.22
N PRO A 606 12.32 2.75 -5.30
CA PRO A 606 12.64 2.48 -3.89
C PRO A 606 11.50 1.84 -3.09
N MET A 607 10.30 1.80 -3.65
CA MET A 607 9.14 1.25 -2.97
C MET A 607 9.17 -0.28 -3.01
N GLU A 608 8.25 -0.93 -2.30
CA GLU A 608 8.27 -2.37 -2.14
C GLU A 608 8.16 -3.11 -3.47
N ILE A 609 9.16 -3.94 -3.78
CA ILE A 609 9.19 -4.82 -4.96
C ILE A 609 8.94 -6.25 -4.49
N SER A 610 7.88 -6.86 -5.01
CA SER A 610 7.39 -8.15 -4.53
C SER A 610 6.72 -8.98 -5.63
N TYR A 611 6.54 -10.28 -5.37
CA TYR A 611 5.69 -11.12 -6.20
C TYR A 611 4.23 -10.68 -6.11
N ASP A 612 3.45 -11.04 -7.13
CA ASP A 612 2.03 -10.70 -7.18
C ASP A 612 1.25 -11.36 -6.03
N ARG A 613 0.65 -10.53 -5.17
CA ARG A 613 -0.17 -10.97 -4.02
C ARG A 613 -1.66 -11.09 -4.37
N ALA A 614 -2.05 -10.85 -5.63
CA ALA A 614 -3.46 -10.72 -6.04
C ALA A 614 -4.24 -9.71 -5.16
N GLU A 615 -3.54 -8.65 -4.76
CA GLU A 615 -4.11 -7.52 -4.02
C GLU A 615 -5.03 -6.70 -4.94
N ALA A 616 -5.96 -5.96 -4.35
CA ALA A 616 -6.76 -5.00 -5.10
C ALA A 616 -5.85 -3.94 -5.76
N TRP A 617 -6.27 -3.45 -6.92
CA TRP A 617 -5.44 -2.60 -7.77
C TRP A 617 -4.99 -1.32 -7.07
N LEU A 618 -5.91 -0.57 -6.44
CA LEU A 618 -5.58 0.72 -5.81
C LEU A 618 -4.60 0.61 -4.62
N PRO A 619 -4.79 -0.29 -3.62
CA PRO A 619 -3.79 -0.52 -2.57
C PRO A 619 -2.41 -0.90 -3.12
N MET A 620 -2.37 -1.74 -4.16
CA MET A 620 -1.13 -2.12 -4.83
C MET A 620 -0.43 -0.91 -5.46
N GLN A 621 -1.15 -0.03 -6.16
CA GLN A 621 -0.59 1.21 -6.72
C GLN A 621 0.05 2.06 -5.61
N ASN A 622 -0.68 2.32 -4.53
CA ASN A 622 -0.20 3.15 -3.41
C ASN A 622 0.95 2.52 -2.61
N ARG A 623 1.10 1.19 -2.65
CA ARG A 623 2.24 0.49 -2.05
C ARG A 623 3.50 0.58 -2.90
N ALA A 624 3.33 0.58 -4.22
CA ALA A 624 4.41 0.59 -5.20
C ALA A 624 4.94 2.00 -5.52
N THR A 625 4.29 3.06 -5.05
CA THR A 625 4.67 4.45 -5.38
C THR A 625 4.63 5.38 -4.18
N CYS A 626 5.43 6.45 -4.23
CA CYS A 626 5.38 7.58 -3.30
C CYS A 626 5.54 8.90 -4.05
N ASN A 627 5.07 9.98 -3.43
CA ASN A 627 5.32 11.33 -3.91
C ASN A 627 6.64 11.89 -3.37
N VAL A 628 7.22 12.83 -4.11
CA VAL A 628 8.37 13.62 -3.68
C VAL A 628 7.94 15.07 -3.54
N GLU A 629 8.51 15.76 -2.55
CA GLU A 629 8.17 17.14 -2.20
C GLU A 629 8.10 18.06 -3.43
N HIS A 630 7.03 18.84 -3.52
CA HIS A 630 6.81 19.73 -4.65
C HIS A 630 7.65 21.01 -4.51
N SER A 631 8.10 21.51 -5.64
CA SER A 631 8.72 22.83 -5.74
C SER A 631 8.78 23.23 -7.20
N VAL A 632 8.89 24.53 -7.48
CA VAL A 632 9.00 25.02 -8.87
C VAL A 632 10.11 24.30 -9.64
N PHE A 633 11.24 24.02 -8.97
CA PHE A 633 12.32 23.26 -9.58
C PHE A 633 11.98 21.78 -9.75
N ASN A 634 11.48 21.10 -8.71
CA ASN A 634 11.23 19.65 -8.79
C ASN A 634 10.10 19.32 -9.78
N ASP A 635 9.05 20.14 -9.80
CA ASP A 635 7.92 20.00 -10.70
C ASP A 635 8.37 20.16 -12.16
N TRP A 636 9.24 21.14 -12.45
CA TRP A 636 9.84 21.31 -13.77
C TRP A 636 10.84 20.19 -14.11
N PHE A 637 11.72 19.83 -13.18
CA PHE A 637 12.81 18.88 -13.39
C PHE A 637 12.28 17.47 -13.67
N THR A 638 11.24 17.05 -12.96
CA THR A 638 10.58 15.74 -13.10
C THR A 638 9.44 15.75 -14.10
N GLY A 639 9.01 16.93 -14.57
CA GLY A 639 7.80 17.05 -15.39
C GLY A 639 6.53 16.69 -14.63
N HIS A 640 6.46 17.04 -13.34
CA HIS A 640 5.38 16.71 -12.39
C HIS A 640 5.26 15.23 -12.04
N LEU A 641 6.21 14.39 -12.45
CA LEU A 641 6.22 12.97 -12.06
C LEU A 641 6.52 12.78 -10.56
N ASN A 642 6.94 13.82 -9.83
CA ASN A 642 6.99 13.82 -8.37
C ASN A 642 5.62 13.56 -7.70
N PHE A 643 4.50 13.69 -8.42
CA PHE A 643 3.15 13.28 -8.02
C PHE A 643 2.80 11.88 -8.55
N GLN A 644 3.61 10.89 -8.14
CA GLN A 644 3.54 9.53 -8.69
C GLN A 644 2.30 8.75 -8.23
N ILE A 645 1.79 9.02 -7.03
CA ILE A 645 0.59 8.35 -6.49
C ILE A 645 -0.62 8.72 -7.36
N GLU A 646 -0.80 10.02 -7.63
CA GLU A 646 -1.87 10.55 -8.47
C GLU A 646 -1.72 10.09 -9.90
N HIS A 647 -0.48 10.06 -10.40
CA HIS A 647 -0.14 9.59 -11.73
C HIS A 647 -0.60 8.14 -11.98
N GLN A 648 -0.36 7.23 -11.03
CA GLN A 648 -0.73 5.83 -11.14
C GLN A 648 -2.21 5.59 -10.83
N CYS A 649 -2.72 6.17 -9.74
CA CYS A 649 -4.08 5.91 -9.28
C CYS A 649 -5.11 6.59 -10.17
N VAL A 650 -4.87 7.84 -10.56
CA VAL A 650 -5.82 8.67 -11.31
C VAL A 650 -5.36 8.80 -12.77
N TYR A 651 -5.41 7.67 -13.47
CA TYR A 651 -4.92 7.54 -14.85
C TYR A 651 -5.53 8.61 -15.78
N GLY A 652 -4.67 9.38 -16.45
CA GLY A 652 -5.05 10.43 -17.39
C GLY A 652 -5.41 11.78 -16.76
N SER A 653 -5.23 11.96 -15.45
CA SER A 653 -5.25 13.29 -14.82
C SER A 653 -4.06 14.16 -15.25
N ASN A 654 -4.20 15.48 -15.18
CA ASN A 654 -3.12 16.41 -15.52
C ASN A 654 -2.30 16.78 -14.27
N LEU A 655 -1.08 16.24 -14.18
CA LEU A 655 -0.25 16.32 -12.98
C LEU A 655 0.16 17.76 -12.60
N PHE A 656 0.26 18.66 -13.57
CA PHE A 656 0.62 20.07 -13.31
C PHE A 656 -0.41 20.85 -12.47
N LYS A 657 -1.60 20.28 -12.22
CA LYS A 657 -2.63 20.94 -11.40
C LYS A 657 -2.53 20.65 -9.90
N PHE A 658 -1.73 19.66 -9.48
CA PHE A 658 -1.57 19.31 -8.07
C PHE A 658 -0.77 20.32 -7.25
N PRO A 659 0.29 20.98 -7.75
CA PRO A 659 0.96 22.04 -7.00
C PRO A 659 0.09 23.27 -6.66
N LEU A 660 -1.08 23.41 -7.29
CA LEU A 660 -1.92 24.62 -7.26
C LEU A 660 -3.11 24.54 -6.30
N ASN A 661 -3.33 23.39 -5.65
CA ASN A 661 -4.38 23.15 -4.65
C ASN A 661 -3.79 22.41 -3.47
#